data_AF-A0A255U900-F1
#
_entry.id   AF-A0A255U900-F1
#
_cell.length_a   1.000
_cell.length_b   1.000
_cell.length_c   1.000
_cell.angle_alpha   90.00
_cell.angle_beta   90.00
_cell.angle_gamma   90.00
#
_symmetry.space_group_name_H-M   'P 1'
#
loop_
_entity.id
_entity.type
_entity.pdbx_description
1 polymer ?
#
loop_
_entity_poly.entity_id
_entity_poly.type
_entity_poly.pdbx_seq_one_letter_code
_entity_poly.pdbx_strand_id
1 'polypeptide(L)'
;MKEKTKEKLQLCLQEVSWIKELLAEKQTDSITARMLCIYASIRLDDVYHCMPDYPNHHPNKAYTDPIKEEYEKRWQDARNKLGGHFQSIEVSEETENRNLGDIVERNLIFQTITFDKLKEMLDDATIFYQIATHTEDVEPDIVSLSVIDKQTLIDVCQFLNNSDRVLLSTSALHLSQKNAVGVFFCSPAQQKVQKLLTIETFVDLAHTLYNKVYTDTNIQLMLKRMLICWIMNYHDNLFNPASSDTAQQYDKGLDELLYEMFKAEKDDATRNQIKKYFDKLKSLPIYSATIVAAKDIRNTACAHLDSTLNLSDINTRLSGFDVSKLYRLYDCMYKTLRNVLDSHFLLQHLAIKGQTFYDMWVEDKGVLNFYNDETNQVSSNYFTNTITLEEAIKVIKEHGMVSFDLAMEKVRNTLFKAKGCQYQLLKKLILSRFCADDLSYDELTTYADIFYSIRHGYPEKNCLFFIKLWRVLWRKDKRSHRFILYSIAGSAVFDVKGEMKKLIEELAISKYEPHVLYGAVINAKACINSQTSIYAYQQNPIVDARIIDYCNKVGDLKLRLATEIALSSRWFCGNDIHFGNWVNYNEFFESQLLMVLASYMKSASLDVENADILNTLVCEHKYSELLWYILRIEKQITGTSGVFASLIEDCIYSGNRSYYSETAYWALCMEELGHIEITHNWLKKLHEDNLDKGLTMTFCRFLQRHAEYQDELSQLRASLLDLYSFTQDEIDWMEQDK
;
A
#
# COMPACT_ATOMS: atom_id res chain seq x y z
N MET A 1 2.07 -30.64 -43.08
CA MET A 1 2.88 -30.31 -41.89
C MET A 1 3.42 -31.60 -41.25
N LYS A 2 4.59 -31.61 -40.60
CA LYS A 2 5.09 -32.79 -39.84
C LYS A 2 4.23 -32.99 -38.59
N GLU A 3 3.92 -34.24 -38.22
CA GLU A 3 3.07 -34.57 -37.06
C GLU A 3 3.56 -33.91 -35.76
N LYS A 4 4.88 -33.91 -35.53
CA LYS A 4 5.53 -33.26 -34.38
C LYS A 4 5.24 -31.76 -34.26
N THR A 5 5.03 -31.06 -35.37
CA THR A 5 4.70 -29.62 -35.38
C THR A 5 3.22 -29.42 -35.07
N LYS A 6 2.36 -30.31 -35.57
CA LYS A 6 0.91 -30.28 -35.32
C LYS A 6 0.58 -30.45 -33.83
N GLU A 7 1.20 -31.43 -33.15
CA GLU A 7 0.99 -31.66 -31.71
C GLU A 7 1.38 -30.43 -30.85
N LYS A 8 2.45 -29.72 -31.23
CA LYS A 8 2.90 -28.51 -30.52
C LYS A 8 1.94 -27.34 -30.73
N LEU A 9 1.46 -27.16 -31.97
CA LEU A 9 0.45 -26.15 -32.28
C LEU A 9 -0.85 -26.40 -31.51
N GLN A 10 -1.27 -27.67 -31.42
CA GLN A 10 -2.43 -28.07 -30.61
C GLN A 10 -2.22 -27.72 -29.14
N LEU A 11 -1.06 -28.02 -28.54
CA LEU A 11 -0.75 -27.60 -27.17
C LEU A 11 -0.85 -26.07 -26.99
N CYS A 12 -0.25 -25.29 -27.89
CA CYS A 12 -0.28 -23.83 -27.77
C CYS A 12 -1.71 -23.29 -27.85
N LEU A 13 -2.51 -23.77 -28.79
CA LEU A 13 -3.92 -23.37 -28.92
C LEU A 13 -4.75 -23.81 -27.71
N GLN A 14 -4.49 -25.01 -27.18
CA GLN A 14 -5.13 -25.55 -25.99
C GLN A 14 -4.89 -24.65 -24.77
N GLU A 15 -3.63 -24.27 -24.49
CA GLU A 15 -3.28 -23.43 -23.35
C GLU A 15 -3.86 -22.00 -23.50
N VAL A 16 -3.84 -21.42 -24.70
CA VAL A 16 -4.46 -20.11 -24.96
C VAL A 16 -5.98 -20.18 -24.80
N SER A 17 -6.62 -21.27 -25.26
CA SER A 17 -8.06 -21.46 -25.11
C SER A 17 -8.48 -21.59 -23.65
N TRP A 18 -7.73 -22.32 -22.82
CA TRP A 18 -8.01 -22.38 -21.38
C TRP A 18 -7.92 -21.01 -20.70
N ILE A 19 -6.94 -20.19 -21.09
CA ILE A 19 -6.85 -18.81 -20.60
C ILE A 19 -8.07 -18.00 -21.04
N LYS A 20 -8.49 -18.11 -22.31
CA LYS A 20 -9.72 -17.46 -22.79
C LYS A 20 -10.95 -17.90 -21.99
N GLU A 21 -11.13 -19.21 -21.78
CA GLU A 21 -12.25 -19.77 -21.02
C GLU A 21 -12.27 -19.27 -19.57
N LEU A 22 -11.10 -19.16 -18.92
CA LEU A 22 -10.98 -18.60 -17.58
C LEU A 22 -11.34 -17.10 -17.55
N LEU A 23 -10.83 -16.32 -18.50
CA LEU A 23 -11.07 -14.88 -18.58
C LEU A 23 -12.50 -14.54 -18.96
N ALA A 24 -13.19 -15.40 -19.73
CA ALA A 24 -14.58 -15.24 -20.11
C ALA A 24 -15.54 -15.18 -18.91
N GLU A 25 -15.15 -15.75 -17.77
CA GLU A 25 -15.92 -15.71 -16.53
C GLU A 25 -15.94 -14.32 -15.87
N LYS A 26 -15.03 -13.43 -16.29
CA LYS A 26 -14.87 -12.07 -15.75
C LYS A 26 -14.69 -12.02 -14.22
N GLN A 27 -14.08 -13.06 -13.64
CA GLN A 27 -13.81 -13.19 -12.19
C GLN A 27 -12.38 -12.76 -11.80
N THR A 28 -11.51 -12.55 -12.78
CA THR A 28 -10.13 -12.10 -12.60
C THR A 28 -10.07 -10.57 -12.64
N ASP A 29 -9.27 -9.96 -11.76
CA ASP A 29 -8.96 -8.54 -11.88
C ASP A 29 -8.12 -8.22 -13.14
N SER A 30 -8.00 -6.94 -13.44
CA SER A 30 -7.32 -6.47 -14.65
C SER A 30 -5.82 -6.82 -14.69
N ILE A 31 -5.17 -7.04 -13.54
CA ILE A 31 -3.75 -7.38 -13.46
C ILE A 31 -3.55 -8.86 -13.76
N THR A 32 -4.29 -9.71 -13.04
CA THR A 32 -4.30 -11.17 -13.20
C THR A 32 -4.67 -11.52 -14.64
N ALA A 33 -5.68 -10.85 -15.19
CA ALA A 33 -6.11 -11.06 -16.57
C ALA A 33 -5.02 -10.72 -17.58
N ARG A 34 -4.36 -9.57 -17.45
CA ARG A 34 -3.26 -9.16 -18.34
C ARG A 34 -2.04 -10.05 -18.20
N MET A 35 -1.71 -10.54 -17.01
CA MET A 35 -0.61 -11.48 -16.82
C MET A 35 -0.87 -12.80 -17.57
N LEU A 36 -2.09 -13.35 -17.44
CA LEU A 36 -2.50 -14.54 -18.18
C LEU A 36 -2.41 -14.29 -19.70
N CYS A 37 -2.81 -13.11 -20.17
CA CYS A 37 -2.64 -12.74 -21.58
C CYS A 37 -1.19 -12.60 -22.02
N ILE A 38 -0.26 -12.13 -21.18
CA ILE A 38 1.16 -12.12 -21.52
C ILE A 38 1.65 -13.56 -21.72
N TYR A 39 1.28 -14.50 -20.83
CA TYR A 39 1.62 -15.90 -21.05
C TYR A 39 1.00 -16.44 -22.35
N ALA A 40 -0.27 -16.12 -22.62
CA ALA A 40 -0.92 -16.48 -23.89
C ALA A 40 -0.14 -15.93 -25.11
N SER A 41 0.40 -14.71 -25.02
CA SER A 41 1.22 -14.12 -26.10
C SER A 41 2.51 -14.92 -26.36
N ILE A 42 3.14 -15.50 -25.34
CA ILE A 42 4.29 -16.40 -25.50
C ILE A 42 3.89 -17.67 -26.27
N ARG A 43 2.70 -18.23 -26.01
CA ARG A 43 2.22 -19.42 -26.71
C ARG A 43 1.80 -19.12 -28.15
N LEU A 44 1.18 -17.96 -28.38
CA LEU A 44 0.80 -17.49 -29.72
C LEU A 44 2.05 -17.21 -30.58
N ASP A 45 3.13 -16.67 -30.00
CA ASP A 45 4.41 -16.51 -30.69
C ASP A 45 4.96 -17.83 -31.25
N ASP A 46 4.87 -18.92 -30.48
CA ASP A 46 5.27 -20.25 -30.96
C ASP A 46 4.37 -20.77 -32.09
N VAL A 47 3.09 -20.36 -32.13
CA VAL A 47 2.18 -20.65 -33.25
C VAL A 47 2.62 -19.91 -34.52
N TYR A 48 2.85 -18.60 -34.42
CA TYR A 48 3.24 -17.78 -35.57
C TYR A 48 4.67 -18.07 -36.07
N HIS A 49 5.60 -18.47 -35.20
CA HIS A 49 6.93 -18.93 -35.64
C HIS A 49 6.89 -20.24 -36.46
N CYS A 50 5.84 -21.03 -36.29
CA CYS A 50 5.60 -22.20 -37.13
C CYS A 50 4.93 -21.86 -38.47
N MET A 51 4.58 -20.58 -38.71
CA MET A 51 3.97 -20.13 -39.95
C MET A 51 4.99 -20.16 -41.10
N PRO A 52 4.73 -20.93 -42.18
CA PRO A 52 5.63 -20.99 -43.31
C PRO A 52 5.59 -19.68 -44.11
N ASP A 53 6.75 -19.17 -44.50
CA ASP A 53 6.83 -18.08 -45.48
C ASP A 53 6.49 -18.61 -46.88
N TYR A 54 5.29 -18.31 -47.34
CA TYR A 54 4.83 -18.69 -48.66
C TYR A 54 5.43 -17.77 -49.75
N PRO A 55 5.83 -18.32 -50.92
CA PRO A 55 6.27 -17.51 -52.04
C PRO A 55 5.12 -16.65 -52.59
N ASN A 56 5.44 -15.51 -53.22
CA ASN A 56 4.48 -14.47 -53.65
C ASN A 56 3.28 -14.97 -54.48
N HIS A 57 3.41 -16.12 -55.13
CA HIS A 57 2.39 -16.70 -56.01
C HIS A 57 1.55 -17.81 -55.33
N HIS A 58 1.81 -18.13 -54.06
CA HIS A 58 1.08 -19.19 -53.36
C HIS A 58 -0.29 -18.69 -52.87
N PRO A 59 -1.38 -19.43 -53.07
CA PRO A 59 -2.75 -18.96 -52.75
C PRO A 59 -2.93 -18.64 -51.26
N ASN A 60 -2.27 -19.38 -50.37
CA ASN A 60 -2.37 -19.14 -48.92
C ASN A 60 -1.61 -17.89 -48.45
N LYS A 61 -0.75 -17.29 -49.29
CA LYS A 61 0.02 -16.10 -48.90
C LYS A 61 -0.88 -14.91 -48.60
N ALA A 62 -1.89 -14.69 -49.42
CA ALA A 62 -2.86 -13.61 -49.24
C ALA A 62 -3.66 -13.70 -47.92
N TYR A 63 -3.76 -14.90 -47.33
CA TYR A 63 -4.44 -15.13 -46.06
C TYR A 63 -3.48 -15.09 -44.86
N THR A 64 -2.22 -15.45 -45.05
CA THR A 64 -1.24 -15.58 -43.97
C THR A 64 -0.43 -14.31 -43.75
N ASP A 65 -0.11 -13.55 -44.80
CA ASP A 65 0.60 -12.26 -44.68
C ASP A 65 -0.14 -11.25 -43.78
N PRO A 66 -1.48 -11.04 -43.92
CA PRO A 66 -2.19 -10.08 -43.07
C PRO A 66 -2.16 -10.48 -41.58
N ILE A 67 -2.29 -11.78 -41.30
CA ILE A 67 -2.25 -12.33 -39.95
C ILE A 67 -0.86 -12.13 -39.33
N LYS A 68 0.21 -12.40 -40.10
CA LYS A 68 1.59 -12.22 -39.67
C LYS A 68 1.92 -10.74 -39.43
N GLU A 69 1.52 -9.86 -40.34
CA GLU A 69 1.67 -8.41 -40.17
C GLU A 69 0.94 -7.90 -38.93
N GLU A 70 -0.26 -8.40 -38.64
CA GLU A 70 -1.03 -8.00 -37.46
C GLU A 70 -0.36 -8.47 -36.16
N TYR A 71 0.18 -9.69 -36.14
CA TYR A 71 0.99 -10.19 -35.03
C TYR A 71 2.26 -9.33 -34.82
N GLU A 72 3.03 -9.08 -35.87
CA GLU A 72 4.27 -8.29 -35.84
C GLU A 72 4.02 -6.85 -35.38
N LYS A 73 2.97 -6.19 -35.89
CA LYS A 73 2.66 -4.78 -35.57
C LYS A 73 2.17 -4.54 -34.14
N ARG A 74 1.57 -5.54 -33.47
CA ARG A 74 0.80 -5.31 -32.23
C ARG A 74 1.23 -6.15 -31.04
N TRP A 75 1.78 -7.34 -31.26
CA TRP A 75 1.88 -8.37 -30.23
C TRP A 75 3.27 -8.98 -30.07
N GLN A 76 4.06 -9.00 -31.14
CA GLN A 76 5.49 -9.27 -31.05
C GLN A 76 6.15 -8.35 -30.02
N ASP A 77 5.72 -7.08 -29.97
CA ASP A 77 6.15 -6.11 -28.97
C ASP A 77 5.77 -6.52 -27.53
N ALA A 78 4.52 -6.89 -27.28
CA ALA A 78 4.09 -7.34 -25.94
C ALA A 78 4.85 -8.59 -25.49
N ARG A 79 5.06 -9.56 -26.40
CA ARG A 79 5.83 -10.78 -26.13
C ARG A 79 7.31 -10.48 -25.89
N ASN A 80 7.94 -9.68 -26.74
CA ASN A 80 9.36 -9.34 -26.62
C ASN A 80 9.63 -8.51 -25.35
N LYS A 81 8.78 -7.52 -25.09
CA LYS A 81 8.98 -6.53 -24.02
C LYS A 81 8.47 -7.03 -22.66
N LEU A 82 7.44 -7.89 -22.62
CA LEU A 82 6.79 -8.36 -21.37
C LEU A 82 6.85 -9.89 -21.15
N GLY A 83 6.94 -10.72 -22.20
CA GLY A 83 6.88 -12.18 -22.08
C GLY A 83 8.25 -12.84 -21.89
N GLY A 84 9.19 -12.57 -22.78
CA GLY A 84 10.46 -13.33 -22.88
C GLY A 84 11.48 -13.05 -21.79
N HIS A 85 11.76 -11.76 -21.52
CA HIS A 85 12.75 -11.34 -20.51
C HIS A 85 12.28 -10.15 -19.66
N PHE A 86 11.14 -9.53 -19.98
CA PHE A 86 10.62 -8.33 -19.31
C PHE A 86 11.60 -7.11 -19.35
N GLN A 87 12.34 -6.90 -20.44
CA GLN A 87 13.46 -5.93 -20.59
C GLN A 87 13.12 -4.67 -21.40
N SER A 88 13.95 -3.60 -21.32
CA SER A 88 13.65 -2.25 -21.84
C SER A 88 13.33 -2.24 -23.33
N ILE A 89 12.69 -1.15 -23.72
CA ILE A 89 12.37 -0.85 -25.10
C ILE A 89 13.54 -0.08 -25.72
N GLU A 90 14.01 -0.51 -26.89
CA GLU A 90 14.92 0.33 -27.69
C GLU A 90 14.19 1.64 -28.01
N VAL A 91 14.66 2.72 -27.39
CA VAL A 91 14.29 4.08 -27.78
C VAL A 91 14.87 4.26 -29.17
N SER A 92 14.03 4.32 -30.20
CA SER A 92 14.50 4.70 -31.52
C SER A 92 15.21 6.06 -31.41
N GLU A 93 16.32 6.26 -32.14
CA GLU A 93 17.16 7.46 -32.07
C GLU A 93 16.36 8.79 -32.24
N GLU A 94 15.14 8.74 -32.78
CA GLU A 94 14.24 9.91 -32.88
C GLU A 94 13.62 10.35 -31.54
N THR A 95 13.77 9.59 -30.45
CA THR A 95 13.16 9.86 -29.14
C THR A 95 14.16 10.06 -28.00
N GLU A 96 15.38 10.53 -28.31
CA GLU A 96 16.43 10.86 -27.33
C GLU A 96 16.04 11.87 -26.23
N ASN A 97 14.88 12.53 -26.31
CA ASN A 97 14.46 13.56 -25.34
C ASN A 97 13.45 13.12 -24.27
N ARG A 98 13.27 11.82 -23.99
CA ARG A 98 12.47 11.39 -22.83
C ARG A 98 13.09 10.22 -22.07
N ASN A 99 13.87 10.54 -21.03
CA ASN A 99 14.21 9.65 -19.90
C ASN A 99 12.97 9.08 -19.14
N LEU A 100 11.75 9.34 -19.62
CA LEU A 100 10.45 8.92 -19.09
C LEU A 100 9.80 7.75 -19.88
N GLY A 101 10.43 7.26 -20.96
CA GLY A 101 9.80 6.39 -21.97
C GLY A 101 9.40 4.98 -21.51
N ASP A 102 10.31 4.19 -20.92
CA ASP A 102 10.15 2.72 -20.82
C ASP A 102 8.97 2.26 -19.94
N ILE A 103 8.79 2.84 -18.74
CA ILE A 103 7.66 2.45 -17.86
C ILE A 103 6.31 2.89 -18.45
N VAL A 104 6.26 4.08 -19.05
CA VAL A 104 5.05 4.62 -19.69
C VAL A 104 4.71 3.83 -20.94
N GLU A 105 5.68 3.48 -21.77
CA GLU A 105 5.46 2.70 -22.97
C GLU A 105 5.05 1.26 -22.63
N ARG A 106 5.66 0.61 -21.63
CA ARG A 106 5.16 -0.68 -21.12
C ARG A 106 3.73 -0.57 -20.61
N ASN A 107 3.39 0.51 -19.92
CA ASN A 107 2.02 0.75 -19.49
C ASN A 107 1.07 0.84 -20.69
N LEU A 108 1.44 1.59 -21.73
CA LEU A 108 0.67 1.68 -22.97
C LEU A 108 0.49 0.29 -23.62
N ILE A 109 1.57 -0.50 -23.70
CA ILE A 109 1.52 -1.88 -24.19
C ILE A 109 0.60 -2.74 -23.30
N PHE A 110 0.69 -2.64 -21.98
CA PHE A 110 -0.22 -3.35 -21.07
C PHE A 110 -1.68 -2.95 -21.27
N GLN A 111 -1.96 -1.68 -21.57
CA GLN A 111 -3.30 -1.17 -21.82
C GLN A 111 -3.87 -1.67 -23.16
N THR A 112 -3.03 -1.94 -24.17
CA THR A 112 -3.50 -2.56 -25.43
C THR A 112 -3.87 -4.03 -25.25
N ILE A 113 -3.43 -4.68 -24.18
CA ILE A 113 -3.82 -6.05 -23.85
C ILE A 113 -5.23 -6.06 -23.26
N THR A 114 -6.20 -6.48 -24.08
CA THR A 114 -7.63 -6.58 -23.74
C THR A 114 -8.18 -7.97 -24.02
N PHE A 115 -9.33 -8.29 -23.44
CA PHE A 115 -10.00 -9.57 -23.65
C PHE A 115 -10.45 -9.78 -25.09
N ASP A 116 -11.02 -8.75 -25.72
CA ASP A 116 -11.44 -8.83 -27.12
C ASP A 116 -10.25 -9.08 -28.03
N LYS A 117 -9.12 -8.42 -27.74
CA LYS A 117 -7.93 -8.63 -28.56
C LYS A 117 -7.33 -10.02 -28.39
N LEU A 118 -7.40 -10.62 -27.20
CA LEU A 118 -7.03 -12.03 -27.00
C LEU A 118 -7.92 -12.97 -27.86
N LYS A 119 -9.23 -12.71 -27.95
CA LYS A 119 -10.14 -13.51 -28.78
C LYS A 119 -9.75 -13.43 -30.25
N GLU A 120 -9.57 -12.22 -30.78
CA GLU A 120 -9.16 -11.99 -32.16
C GLU A 120 -7.88 -12.79 -32.50
N MET A 121 -6.89 -12.80 -31.60
CA MET A 121 -5.65 -13.56 -31.82
C MET A 121 -5.86 -15.08 -31.82
N LEU A 122 -6.71 -15.60 -30.93
CA LEU A 122 -7.00 -17.02 -30.91
C LEU A 122 -7.74 -17.45 -32.19
N ASP A 123 -8.64 -16.60 -32.69
CA ASP A 123 -9.36 -16.84 -33.93
C ASP A 123 -8.37 -16.87 -35.12
N ASP A 124 -7.48 -15.87 -35.21
CA ASP A 124 -6.41 -15.82 -36.23
C ASP A 124 -5.47 -17.04 -36.16
N ALA A 125 -5.07 -17.44 -34.96
CA ALA A 125 -4.21 -18.61 -34.73
C ALA A 125 -4.92 -19.93 -35.11
N THR A 126 -6.23 -20.00 -34.90
CA THR A 126 -7.07 -21.15 -35.29
C THR A 126 -7.20 -21.24 -36.81
N ILE A 127 -7.45 -20.11 -37.48
CA ILE A 127 -7.47 -20.02 -38.95
C ILE A 127 -6.12 -20.46 -39.51
N PHE A 128 -5.01 -20.00 -38.92
CA PHE A 128 -3.69 -20.44 -39.32
C PHE A 128 -3.53 -21.97 -39.19
N TYR A 129 -3.94 -22.55 -38.07
CA TYR A 129 -3.85 -24.00 -37.86
C TYR A 129 -4.60 -24.78 -38.94
N GLN A 130 -5.80 -24.34 -39.33
CA GLN A 130 -6.59 -24.94 -40.41
C GLN A 130 -5.86 -24.85 -41.77
N ILE A 131 -5.34 -23.66 -42.11
CA ILE A 131 -4.58 -23.43 -43.35
C ILE A 131 -3.34 -24.32 -43.41
N ALA A 132 -2.59 -24.41 -42.31
CA ALA A 132 -1.31 -25.09 -42.25
C ALA A 132 -1.43 -26.63 -42.20
N THR A 133 -2.59 -27.13 -41.79
CA THR A 133 -2.93 -28.56 -41.80
C THR A 133 -3.59 -29.03 -43.11
N HIS A 134 -3.92 -28.11 -44.03
CA HIS A 134 -4.62 -28.39 -45.30
C HIS A 134 -5.96 -29.10 -45.11
N THR A 135 -6.62 -28.83 -44.00
CA THR A 135 -7.92 -29.40 -43.65
C THR A 135 -8.86 -28.26 -43.30
N GLU A 136 -9.57 -27.76 -44.31
CA GLU A 136 -10.46 -26.58 -44.21
C GLU A 136 -11.57 -26.76 -43.16
N ASP A 137 -11.87 -28.00 -42.73
CA ASP A 137 -12.93 -28.34 -41.77
C ASP A 137 -12.45 -29.01 -40.46
N VAL A 138 -11.15 -29.13 -40.21
CA VAL A 138 -10.64 -29.75 -38.97
C VAL A 138 -10.29 -28.65 -37.97
N GLU A 139 -11.23 -28.37 -37.06
CA GLU A 139 -10.93 -27.56 -35.88
C GLU A 139 -9.85 -28.24 -35.02
N PRO A 140 -8.97 -27.46 -34.36
CA PRO A 140 -8.08 -28.01 -33.35
C PRO A 140 -8.92 -28.71 -32.27
N ASP A 141 -8.50 -29.91 -31.88
CA ASP A 141 -9.14 -30.69 -30.81
C ASP A 141 -8.82 -30.04 -29.46
N ILE A 142 -9.60 -29.01 -29.12
CA ILE A 142 -9.45 -28.22 -27.90
C ILE A 142 -10.42 -28.79 -26.86
N VAL A 143 -9.85 -29.35 -25.80
CA VAL A 143 -10.60 -29.84 -24.65
C VAL A 143 -10.88 -28.69 -23.69
N SER A 144 -12.14 -28.38 -23.41
CA SER A 144 -12.49 -27.35 -22.41
C SER A 144 -12.04 -27.72 -21.01
N LEU A 145 -11.84 -26.71 -20.16
CA LEU A 145 -11.52 -26.92 -18.75
C LEU A 145 -12.61 -27.76 -18.07
N SER A 146 -12.19 -28.74 -17.27
CA SER A 146 -13.13 -29.44 -16.40
C SER A 146 -13.77 -28.45 -15.41
N VAL A 147 -15.01 -28.69 -14.99
CA VAL A 147 -15.72 -27.81 -14.04
C VAL A 147 -14.91 -27.63 -12.74
N ILE A 148 -14.26 -28.69 -12.28
CA ILE A 148 -13.45 -28.69 -11.05
C ILE A 148 -12.18 -27.85 -11.22
N ASP A 149 -11.44 -28.06 -12.32
CA ASP A 149 -10.19 -27.32 -12.56
C ASP A 149 -10.46 -25.85 -12.84
N LYS A 150 -11.53 -25.55 -13.60
CA LYS A 150 -11.99 -24.18 -13.86
C LYS A 150 -12.33 -23.46 -12.56
N GLN A 151 -13.09 -24.09 -11.67
CA GLN A 151 -13.42 -23.49 -10.37
C GLN A 151 -12.17 -23.28 -9.52
N THR A 152 -11.24 -24.23 -9.50
CA THR A 152 -9.97 -24.12 -8.75
C THR A 152 -9.13 -22.93 -9.25
N LEU A 153 -9.05 -22.73 -10.57
CA LEU A 153 -8.37 -21.58 -11.17
C LEU A 153 -9.05 -20.26 -10.78
N ILE A 154 -10.39 -20.22 -10.85
CA ILE A 154 -11.19 -19.04 -10.47
C ILE A 154 -10.93 -18.70 -9.00
N ASP A 155 -11.05 -19.66 -8.07
CA ASP A 155 -10.89 -19.44 -6.64
C ASP A 155 -9.51 -18.85 -6.29
N VAL A 156 -8.45 -19.33 -6.95
CA VAL A 156 -7.10 -18.79 -6.77
C VAL A 156 -6.96 -17.38 -7.32
N CYS A 157 -7.42 -17.14 -8.55
CA CYS A 157 -7.40 -15.80 -9.14
C CYS A 157 -8.19 -14.81 -8.29
N GLN A 158 -9.35 -15.23 -7.79
CA GLN A 158 -10.21 -14.49 -6.90
C GLN A 158 -9.53 -14.14 -5.57
N PHE A 159 -8.88 -15.10 -4.94
CA PHE A 159 -8.07 -14.88 -3.73
C PHE A 159 -6.92 -13.88 -3.93
N LEU A 160 -6.37 -13.82 -5.15
CA LEU A 160 -5.22 -12.98 -5.50
C LEU A 160 -5.60 -11.64 -6.14
N ASN A 161 -6.90 -11.33 -6.28
CA ASN A 161 -7.37 -10.06 -6.82
C ASN A 161 -6.84 -8.89 -5.96
N ASN A 162 -6.13 -7.97 -6.61
CA ASN A 162 -5.47 -6.81 -6.01
C ASN A 162 -6.19 -5.48 -6.34
N SER A 163 -7.36 -5.53 -6.97
CA SER A 163 -8.10 -4.33 -7.45
C SER A 163 -8.59 -3.37 -6.36
N ASP A 164 -8.65 -3.79 -5.09
CA ASP A 164 -9.16 -2.96 -3.98
C ASP A 164 -8.07 -2.16 -3.24
N ARG A 165 -6.82 -2.23 -3.67
CA ARG A 165 -5.71 -1.51 -3.04
C ARG A 165 -5.35 -0.27 -3.86
N VAL A 166 -5.79 0.89 -3.39
CA VAL A 166 -5.33 2.19 -3.90
C VAL A 166 -3.80 2.24 -3.77
N LEU A 167 -3.09 2.35 -4.90
CA LEU A 167 -1.64 2.43 -4.90
C LEU A 167 -1.18 3.47 -5.93
N LEU A 168 -0.73 4.63 -5.45
CA LEU A 168 0.30 5.38 -6.17
C LEU A 168 1.47 4.42 -6.35
N SER A 169 1.86 4.14 -7.59
CA SER A 169 2.82 3.08 -7.86
C SER A 169 3.64 3.40 -9.09
N THR A 170 4.91 3.06 -9.04
CA THR A 170 5.84 3.13 -10.17
C THR A 170 5.98 1.77 -10.87
N SER A 171 5.23 0.76 -10.42
CA SER A 171 5.11 -0.54 -11.12
C SER A 171 4.24 -0.39 -12.36
N ALA A 172 4.75 -0.89 -13.50
CA ALA A 172 4.06 -0.83 -14.80
C ALA A 172 2.65 -1.44 -14.77
N LEU A 173 2.44 -2.50 -13.97
CA LEU A 173 1.14 -3.14 -13.78
C LEU A 173 0.13 -2.24 -13.06
N HIS A 174 0.56 -1.61 -11.97
CA HIS A 174 -0.32 -0.76 -11.17
C HIS A 174 -0.72 0.48 -11.96
N LEU A 175 0.19 1.07 -12.73
CA LEU A 175 -0.14 2.16 -13.66
C LEU A 175 -1.23 1.78 -14.67
N SER A 176 -1.45 0.49 -14.95
CA SER A 176 -2.47 0.02 -15.90
C SER A 176 -3.86 -0.14 -15.26
N GLN A 177 -3.96 0.06 -13.94
CA GLN A 177 -5.20 0.01 -13.18
C GLN A 177 -5.97 1.33 -13.26
N LYS A 178 -7.27 1.23 -12.99
CA LYS A 178 -8.13 2.39 -12.83
C LYS A 178 -7.71 3.18 -11.58
N ASN A 179 -7.57 4.50 -11.71
CA ASN A 179 -7.13 5.43 -10.66
C ASN A 179 -5.68 5.28 -10.17
N ALA A 180 -4.79 4.66 -10.95
CA ALA A 180 -3.38 4.65 -10.63
C ALA A 180 -2.71 5.97 -11.05
N VAL A 181 -1.82 6.46 -10.20
CA VAL A 181 -1.00 7.66 -10.46
C VAL A 181 0.47 7.26 -10.35
N GLY A 182 1.28 7.72 -11.30
CA GLY A 182 2.73 7.47 -11.30
C GLY A 182 3.53 8.64 -10.73
N VAL A 183 4.49 8.32 -9.85
CA VAL A 183 5.51 9.25 -9.39
C VAL A 183 6.72 9.12 -10.31
N PHE A 184 7.02 10.13 -11.13
CA PHE A 184 8.03 10.00 -12.19
C PHE A 184 9.24 10.91 -12.01
N PHE A 185 10.25 10.39 -11.31
CA PHE A 185 11.67 10.68 -11.51
C PHE A 185 12.47 9.43 -11.09
N CYS A 186 12.96 8.62 -12.03
CA CYS A 186 13.62 7.34 -11.71
C CYS A 186 14.91 7.12 -12.51
N SER A 187 16.05 6.98 -11.82
CA SER A 187 17.31 6.48 -12.39
C SER A 187 17.17 5.05 -12.94
N PRO A 188 18.08 4.58 -13.82
CA PRO A 188 18.01 3.23 -14.39
C PRO A 188 17.92 2.10 -13.34
N ALA A 189 18.60 2.25 -12.20
CA ALA A 189 18.52 1.30 -11.09
C ALA A 189 17.12 1.25 -10.48
N GLN A 190 16.45 2.39 -10.30
CA GLN A 190 15.09 2.43 -9.75
C GLN A 190 14.10 1.79 -10.73
N GLN A 191 14.23 2.07 -12.03
CA GLN A 191 13.41 1.44 -13.07
C GLN A 191 13.56 -0.09 -13.03
N LYS A 192 14.80 -0.58 -12.88
CA LYS A 192 15.07 -2.03 -12.80
C LYS A 192 14.48 -2.67 -11.53
N VAL A 193 14.53 -1.99 -10.38
CA VAL A 193 13.85 -2.46 -9.15
C VAL A 193 12.35 -2.55 -9.35
N GLN A 194 11.72 -1.58 -10.02
CA GLN A 194 10.27 -1.63 -10.31
C GLN A 194 9.89 -2.78 -11.26
N LYS A 195 10.76 -3.11 -12.23
CA LYS A 195 10.60 -4.33 -13.05
C LYS A 195 10.60 -5.58 -12.18
N LEU A 196 11.57 -5.70 -11.27
CA LEU A 196 11.67 -6.84 -10.35
C LEU A 196 10.43 -6.97 -9.46
N LEU A 197 9.95 -5.89 -8.85
CA LEU A 197 8.71 -5.90 -8.04
C LEU A 197 7.48 -6.36 -8.84
N THR A 198 7.43 -6.00 -10.13
CA THR A 198 6.36 -6.43 -11.03
C THR A 198 6.44 -7.93 -11.30
N ILE A 199 7.64 -8.46 -11.56
CA ILE A 199 7.88 -9.89 -11.77
C ILE A 199 7.63 -10.70 -10.48
N GLU A 200 7.92 -10.17 -9.29
CA GLU A 200 7.59 -10.83 -8.01
C GLU A 200 6.10 -11.18 -7.94
N THR A 201 5.23 -10.23 -8.32
CA THR A 201 3.78 -10.45 -8.35
C THR A 201 3.39 -11.57 -9.31
N PHE A 202 4.07 -11.68 -10.45
CA PHE A 202 3.85 -12.77 -11.41
C PHE A 202 4.33 -14.12 -10.89
N VAL A 203 5.47 -14.15 -10.19
CA VAL A 203 5.99 -15.37 -9.58
C VAL A 203 5.06 -15.86 -8.47
N ASP A 204 4.56 -14.97 -7.61
CA ASP A 204 3.64 -15.32 -6.53
C ASP A 204 2.33 -15.92 -7.06
N LEU A 205 1.74 -15.31 -8.08
CA LEU A 205 0.53 -15.81 -8.72
C LEU A 205 0.78 -17.17 -9.41
N ALA A 206 1.82 -17.29 -10.21
CA ALA A 206 2.15 -18.54 -10.89
C ALA A 206 2.48 -19.69 -9.92
N HIS A 207 3.18 -19.39 -8.83
CA HIS A 207 3.50 -20.36 -7.78
C HIS A 207 2.23 -20.81 -7.04
N THR A 208 1.32 -19.88 -6.74
CA THR A 208 0.05 -20.20 -6.06
C THR A 208 -0.84 -21.08 -6.93
N LEU A 209 -0.94 -20.76 -8.23
CA LEU A 209 -1.67 -21.59 -9.21
C LEU A 209 -1.02 -22.97 -9.32
N TYR A 210 0.29 -23.03 -9.54
CA TYR A 210 1.02 -24.31 -9.69
C TYR A 210 0.88 -25.23 -8.47
N ASN A 211 0.77 -24.72 -7.24
CA ASN A 211 0.67 -25.57 -6.05
C ASN A 211 -0.74 -26.10 -5.76
N LYS A 212 -1.73 -25.83 -6.62
CA LYS A 212 -3.04 -26.48 -6.53
C LYS A 212 -3.03 -27.85 -7.19
N VAL A 213 -4.06 -28.64 -6.88
CA VAL A 213 -4.27 -29.97 -7.45
C VAL A 213 -5.29 -29.85 -8.57
N TYR A 214 -4.90 -30.31 -9.76
CA TYR A 214 -5.75 -30.32 -10.95
C TYR A 214 -6.03 -31.74 -11.41
N THR A 215 -7.19 -31.95 -12.02
CA THR A 215 -7.57 -33.24 -12.63
C THR A 215 -6.82 -33.47 -13.94
N ASP A 216 -6.62 -32.42 -14.74
CA ASP A 216 -5.80 -32.49 -15.96
C ASP A 216 -4.33 -32.14 -15.67
N THR A 217 -3.44 -33.11 -15.93
CA THR A 217 -1.98 -32.93 -15.75
C THR A 217 -1.40 -31.90 -16.73
N ASN A 218 -2.04 -31.63 -17.86
CA ASN A 218 -1.59 -30.61 -18.80
C ASN A 218 -1.78 -29.19 -18.25
N ILE A 219 -2.81 -28.94 -17.43
CA ILE A 219 -2.97 -27.67 -16.71
C ILE A 219 -1.80 -27.47 -15.74
N GLN A 220 -1.44 -28.53 -15.01
CA GLN A 220 -0.27 -28.51 -14.12
C GLN A 220 1.03 -28.18 -14.87
N LEU A 221 1.22 -28.74 -16.06
CA LEU A 221 2.40 -28.48 -16.90
C LEU A 221 2.40 -27.03 -17.44
N MET A 222 1.26 -26.51 -17.89
CA MET A 222 1.11 -25.10 -18.31
C MET A 222 1.54 -24.15 -17.18
N LEU A 223 1.02 -24.36 -15.97
CA LEU A 223 1.35 -23.54 -14.80
C LEU A 223 2.83 -23.67 -14.41
N LYS A 224 3.42 -24.86 -14.59
CA LYS A 224 4.86 -25.08 -14.39
C LYS A 224 5.70 -24.27 -15.37
N ARG A 225 5.34 -24.24 -16.66
CA ARG A 225 6.02 -23.42 -17.68
C ARG A 225 5.97 -21.94 -17.31
N MET A 226 4.77 -21.46 -16.95
CA MET A 226 4.55 -20.07 -16.55
C MET A 226 5.43 -19.69 -15.36
N LEU A 227 5.47 -20.52 -14.31
CA LEU A 227 6.31 -20.27 -13.12
C LEU A 227 7.81 -20.21 -13.45
N ILE A 228 8.30 -21.14 -14.27
CA ILE A 228 9.72 -21.17 -14.70
C ILE A 228 10.07 -19.90 -15.48
N CYS A 229 9.22 -19.48 -16.42
CA CYS A 229 9.42 -18.25 -17.19
C CYS A 229 9.55 -17.03 -16.27
N TRP A 230 8.65 -16.85 -15.30
CA TRP A 230 8.68 -15.69 -14.42
C TRP A 230 9.86 -15.67 -13.46
N ILE A 231 10.25 -16.82 -12.89
CA ILE A 231 11.46 -16.88 -12.05
C ILE A 231 12.71 -16.55 -12.87
N MET A 232 12.80 -17.04 -14.10
CA MET A 232 13.94 -16.75 -14.96
C MET A 232 13.97 -15.30 -15.45
N ASN A 233 12.80 -14.67 -15.67
CA ASN A 233 12.72 -13.24 -15.95
C ASN A 233 13.20 -12.41 -14.76
N TYR A 234 12.88 -12.84 -13.53
CA TYR A 234 13.39 -12.20 -12.31
C TYR A 234 14.92 -12.31 -12.24
N HIS A 235 15.46 -13.50 -12.49
CA HIS A 235 16.90 -13.72 -12.56
C HIS A 235 17.58 -12.81 -13.60
N ASP A 236 17.08 -12.76 -14.83
CA ASP A 236 17.68 -12.00 -15.94
C ASP A 236 17.56 -10.47 -15.76
N ASN A 237 16.67 -9.99 -14.87
CA ASN A 237 16.61 -8.58 -14.47
C ASN A 237 17.47 -8.28 -13.23
N LEU A 238 17.70 -9.28 -12.38
CA LEU A 238 18.58 -9.14 -11.22
C LEU A 238 20.06 -9.18 -11.63
N PHE A 239 20.39 -10.05 -12.58
CA PHE A 239 21.75 -10.31 -13.05
C PHE A 239 21.84 -10.19 -14.56
N ASN A 240 22.98 -9.69 -15.04
CA ASN A 240 23.39 -9.93 -16.41
C ASN A 240 23.74 -11.43 -16.59
N PRO A 241 23.07 -12.17 -17.49
CA PRO A 241 23.53 -13.46 -17.97
C PRO A 241 24.97 -13.34 -18.45
N ALA A 242 25.82 -14.26 -18.00
CA ALA A 242 27.07 -14.54 -18.71
C ALA A 242 26.68 -14.96 -20.14
N SER A 243 27.16 -14.19 -21.12
CA SER A 243 26.77 -14.24 -22.52
C SER A 243 27.05 -15.61 -23.18
N SER A 244 26.11 -16.02 -24.03
CA SER A 244 26.37 -16.79 -25.24
C SER A 244 25.74 -16.04 -26.42
N ASP A 245 26.52 -15.82 -27.48
CA ASP A 245 26.42 -14.75 -28.48
C ASP A 245 25.26 -14.81 -29.50
N THR A 246 24.05 -15.27 -29.13
CA THR A 246 22.93 -15.34 -30.11
C THR A 246 21.61 -14.72 -29.67
N ALA A 247 21.38 -14.52 -28.37
CA ALA A 247 20.20 -13.81 -27.88
C ALA A 247 20.61 -12.41 -27.44
N GLN A 248 20.21 -11.40 -28.21
CA GLN A 248 20.57 -10.01 -27.93
C GLN A 248 19.82 -9.56 -26.68
N GLN A 249 20.56 -9.44 -25.58
CA GLN A 249 20.06 -8.79 -24.37
C GLN A 249 20.39 -7.32 -24.42
N TYR A 250 19.38 -6.47 -24.29
CA TYR A 250 19.53 -5.01 -24.44
C TYR A 250 19.86 -4.31 -23.10
N ASP A 251 19.57 -4.96 -21.96
CA ASP A 251 19.57 -4.33 -20.63
C ASP A 251 20.60 -4.89 -19.66
N LYS A 252 21.22 -3.99 -18.88
CA LYS A 252 21.99 -4.36 -17.69
C LYS A 252 21.09 -4.88 -16.56
N GLY A 253 21.60 -5.88 -15.83
CA GLY A 253 21.05 -6.37 -14.58
C GLY A 253 21.19 -5.34 -13.46
N LEU A 254 20.36 -5.47 -12.42
CA LEU A 254 20.39 -4.57 -11.27
C LEU A 254 21.75 -4.60 -10.56
N ASP A 255 22.42 -5.76 -10.49
CA ASP A 255 23.73 -5.89 -9.85
C ASP A 255 24.78 -4.92 -10.44
N GLU A 256 24.83 -4.82 -11.77
CA GLU A 256 25.73 -3.91 -12.48
C GLU A 256 25.30 -2.44 -12.32
N LEU A 257 24.00 -2.15 -12.46
CA LEU A 257 23.48 -0.79 -12.33
C LEU A 257 23.77 -0.18 -10.94
N LEU A 258 23.61 -0.97 -9.88
CA LEU A 258 23.94 -0.54 -8.52
C LEU A 258 25.46 -0.34 -8.35
N TYR A 259 26.27 -1.24 -8.92
CA TYR A 259 27.72 -1.11 -8.87
C TYR A 259 28.21 0.19 -9.54
N GLU A 260 27.65 0.54 -10.70
CA GLU A 260 27.99 1.77 -11.43
C GLU A 260 27.53 3.03 -10.69
N MET A 261 26.31 3.00 -10.12
CA MET A 261 25.77 4.13 -9.35
C MET A 261 26.70 4.51 -8.19
N PHE A 262 27.10 3.54 -7.34
CA PHE A 262 27.99 3.85 -6.20
C PHE A 262 29.45 4.07 -6.60
N LYS A 263 29.88 3.57 -7.77
CA LYS A 263 31.17 3.96 -8.34
C LYS A 263 31.19 5.44 -8.71
N ALA A 264 30.10 5.98 -9.26
CA ALA A 264 29.98 7.40 -9.60
C ALA A 264 29.95 8.30 -8.35
N GLU A 265 29.25 7.86 -7.29
CA GLU A 265 29.17 8.55 -6.00
C GLU A 265 30.46 8.46 -5.14
N LYS A 266 31.48 7.71 -5.60
CA LYS A 266 32.73 7.45 -4.87
C LYS A 266 32.54 6.77 -3.49
N ASP A 267 31.48 5.99 -3.34
CA ASP A 267 31.21 5.21 -2.12
C ASP A 267 31.67 3.75 -2.29
N ASP A 268 32.97 3.53 -2.09
CA ASP A 268 33.59 2.22 -2.22
C ASP A 268 33.09 1.22 -1.15
N ALA A 269 32.68 1.69 0.02
CA ALA A 269 32.24 0.84 1.13
C ALA A 269 30.89 0.17 0.80
N THR A 270 29.90 0.96 0.43
CA THR A 270 28.58 0.46 0.01
C THR A 270 28.69 -0.38 -1.25
N ARG A 271 29.50 0.03 -2.23
CA ARG A 271 29.75 -0.75 -3.45
C ARG A 271 30.30 -2.14 -3.14
N ASN A 272 31.29 -2.23 -2.25
CA ASN A 272 31.88 -3.52 -1.84
C ASN A 272 30.88 -4.38 -1.06
N GLN A 273 30.01 -3.77 -0.25
CA GLN A 273 28.95 -4.47 0.47
C GLN A 273 27.90 -5.05 -0.49
N ILE A 274 27.44 -4.29 -1.47
CA ILE A 274 26.50 -4.77 -2.52
C ILE A 274 27.10 -5.94 -3.28
N LYS A 275 28.36 -5.80 -3.72
CA LYS A 275 29.09 -6.88 -4.40
C LYS A 275 29.15 -8.15 -3.55
N LYS A 276 29.44 -8.02 -2.25
CA LYS A 276 29.46 -9.14 -1.30
C LYS A 276 28.12 -9.87 -1.21
N TYR A 277 26.99 -9.17 -1.23
CA TYR A 277 25.67 -9.80 -1.21
C TYR A 277 25.42 -10.65 -2.47
N PHE A 278 25.70 -10.10 -3.66
CA PHE A 278 25.54 -10.82 -4.92
C PHE A 278 26.55 -11.97 -5.09
N ASP A 279 27.80 -11.80 -4.67
CA ASP A 279 28.82 -12.86 -4.69
C ASP A 279 28.45 -14.01 -3.74
N LYS A 280 27.86 -13.70 -2.58
CA LYS A 280 27.35 -14.71 -1.65
C LYS A 280 26.22 -15.53 -2.26
N LEU A 281 25.31 -14.90 -3.01
CA LEU A 281 24.24 -15.58 -3.74
C LEU A 281 24.78 -16.48 -4.87
N LYS A 282 25.71 -15.95 -5.67
CA LYS A 282 26.36 -16.70 -6.77
C LYS A 282 27.22 -17.87 -6.28
N SER A 283 27.74 -17.81 -5.04
CA SER A 283 28.54 -18.90 -4.43
C SER A 283 27.71 -20.01 -3.78
N LEU A 284 26.38 -19.90 -3.72
CA LEU A 284 25.53 -20.98 -3.23
C LEU A 284 25.70 -22.24 -4.11
N PRO A 285 25.94 -23.44 -3.54
CA PRO A 285 26.10 -24.67 -4.33
C PRO A 285 24.93 -24.98 -5.27
N ILE A 286 23.72 -24.56 -4.89
CA ILE A 286 22.50 -24.75 -5.68
C ILE A 286 22.41 -23.80 -6.90
N TYR A 287 23.16 -22.68 -6.90
CA TYR A 287 22.98 -21.60 -7.87
C TYR A 287 23.29 -22.05 -9.31
N SER A 288 24.56 -22.38 -9.59
CA SER A 288 25.01 -22.62 -10.97
C SER A 288 24.30 -23.78 -11.65
N ALA A 289 24.15 -24.92 -10.96
CA ALA A 289 23.48 -26.09 -11.51
C ALA A 289 21.99 -25.83 -11.79
N THR A 290 21.30 -25.14 -10.88
CA THR A 290 19.86 -24.86 -11.03
C THR A 290 19.61 -23.83 -12.14
N ILE A 291 20.41 -22.75 -12.24
CA ILE A 291 20.25 -21.75 -13.30
C ILE A 291 20.54 -22.34 -14.68
N VAL A 292 21.58 -23.17 -14.83
CA VAL A 292 21.87 -23.82 -16.11
C VAL A 292 20.72 -24.73 -16.54
N ALA A 293 20.23 -25.57 -15.63
CA ALA A 293 19.09 -26.44 -15.92
C ALA A 293 17.80 -25.65 -16.19
N ALA A 294 17.58 -24.55 -15.47
CA ALA A 294 16.42 -23.69 -15.65
C ALA A 294 16.46 -22.93 -16.99
N LYS A 295 17.63 -22.49 -17.44
CA LYS A 295 17.82 -21.87 -18.77
C LYS A 295 17.55 -22.86 -19.89
N ASP A 296 18.08 -24.09 -19.78
CA ASP A 296 17.81 -25.17 -20.73
C ASP A 296 16.31 -25.43 -20.82
N ILE A 297 15.65 -25.71 -19.69
CA ILE A 297 14.21 -26.03 -19.73
C ILE A 297 13.34 -24.85 -20.16
N ARG A 298 13.72 -23.60 -19.82
CA ARG A 298 13.02 -22.41 -20.30
C ARG A 298 13.06 -22.34 -21.82
N ASN A 299 14.24 -22.47 -22.41
CA ASN A 299 14.44 -22.33 -23.85
C ASN A 299 13.91 -23.53 -24.65
N THR A 300 13.81 -24.70 -24.02
CA THR A 300 13.31 -25.92 -24.68
C THR A 300 11.79 -26.12 -24.54
N ALA A 301 11.19 -25.70 -23.42
CA ALA A 301 9.83 -26.11 -23.06
C ALA A 301 8.89 -25.01 -22.55
N CYS A 302 9.38 -23.80 -22.20
CA CYS A 302 8.57 -22.80 -21.48
C CYS A 302 8.41 -21.47 -22.23
N ALA A 303 9.52 -20.82 -22.59
CA ALA A 303 9.51 -19.58 -23.37
C ALA A 303 9.35 -19.87 -24.88
N HIS A 304 9.81 -21.05 -25.31
CA HIS A 304 9.66 -21.60 -26.64
C HIS A 304 9.52 -23.12 -26.58
N LEU A 305 8.90 -23.70 -27.59
CA LEU A 305 8.92 -25.14 -27.83
C LEU A 305 10.02 -25.51 -28.83
N ASP A 306 11.04 -26.24 -28.37
CA ASP A 306 12.17 -26.65 -29.19
C ASP A 306 11.69 -27.35 -30.47
N SER A 307 12.04 -26.80 -31.64
CA SER A 307 11.59 -27.28 -32.95
C SER A 307 12.08 -28.69 -33.28
N THR A 308 13.18 -29.15 -32.66
CA THR A 308 13.83 -30.44 -32.93
C THR A 308 13.23 -31.60 -32.13
N LEU A 309 12.65 -31.32 -30.95
CA LEU A 309 12.06 -32.33 -30.07
C LEU A 309 10.59 -32.62 -30.42
N ASN A 310 10.06 -33.76 -30.00
CA ASN A 310 8.60 -34.00 -30.06
C ASN A 310 7.93 -33.55 -28.74
N LEU A 311 6.59 -33.43 -28.73
CA LEU A 311 5.87 -32.93 -27.56
C LEU A 311 6.06 -33.82 -26.31
N SER A 312 6.08 -35.15 -26.49
CA SER A 312 6.32 -36.10 -25.39
C SER A 312 7.70 -35.90 -24.75
N ASP A 313 8.74 -35.66 -25.55
CA ASP A 313 10.10 -35.40 -25.05
C ASP A 313 10.14 -34.09 -24.25
N ILE A 314 9.49 -33.04 -24.76
CA ILE A 314 9.37 -31.73 -24.11
C ILE A 314 8.65 -31.88 -22.75
N ASN A 315 7.51 -32.56 -22.73
CA ASN A 315 6.73 -32.79 -21.50
C ASN A 315 7.49 -33.65 -20.49
N THR A 316 8.26 -34.63 -20.95
CA THR A 316 9.10 -35.48 -20.09
C THR A 316 10.21 -34.66 -19.42
N ARG A 317 10.92 -33.83 -20.21
CA ARG A 317 11.94 -32.91 -19.67
C ARG A 317 11.35 -31.94 -18.67
N LEU A 318 10.20 -31.34 -18.98
CA LEU A 318 9.52 -30.40 -18.10
C LEU A 318 9.07 -31.08 -16.81
N SER A 319 8.50 -32.28 -16.89
CA SER A 319 8.07 -33.05 -15.73
C SER A 319 9.24 -33.40 -14.82
N GLY A 320 10.37 -33.81 -15.40
CA GLY A 320 11.60 -34.16 -14.67
C GLY A 320 12.35 -32.98 -14.05
N PHE A 321 12.05 -31.74 -14.44
CA PHE A 321 12.68 -30.55 -13.85
C PHE A 321 12.15 -30.28 -12.43
N ASP A 322 13.06 -30.16 -11.46
CA ASP A 322 12.73 -29.90 -10.05
C ASP A 322 12.46 -28.41 -9.81
N VAL A 323 11.20 -28.01 -9.96
CA VAL A 323 10.78 -26.61 -9.78
C VAL A 323 10.95 -26.13 -8.33
N SER A 324 10.97 -27.04 -7.35
CA SER A 324 11.13 -26.68 -5.94
C SER A 324 12.53 -26.10 -5.66
N LYS A 325 13.56 -26.63 -6.33
CA LYS A 325 14.92 -26.08 -6.29
C LYS A 325 14.99 -24.69 -6.92
N LEU A 326 14.31 -24.50 -8.05
CA LEU A 326 14.25 -23.20 -8.72
C LEU A 326 13.53 -22.16 -7.86
N TYR A 327 12.41 -22.52 -7.22
CA TYR A 327 11.69 -21.62 -6.32
C TYR A 327 12.50 -21.27 -5.05
N ARG A 328 13.21 -22.25 -4.47
CA ARG A 328 14.16 -21.96 -3.36
C ARG A 328 15.26 -20.98 -3.78
N LEU A 329 15.76 -21.11 -5.01
CA LEU A 329 16.73 -20.16 -5.53
C LEU A 329 16.10 -18.78 -5.74
N TYR A 330 14.87 -18.70 -6.23
CA TYR A 330 14.10 -17.45 -6.30
C TYR A 330 13.95 -16.79 -4.94
N ASP A 331 13.59 -17.52 -3.88
CA ASP A 331 13.50 -16.99 -2.51
C ASP A 331 14.86 -16.43 -2.03
N CYS A 332 15.97 -17.10 -2.36
CA CYS A 332 17.31 -16.56 -2.10
C CYS A 332 17.60 -15.27 -2.89
N MET A 333 17.20 -15.19 -4.16
CA MET A 333 17.34 -13.98 -4.99
C MET A 333 16.50 -12.83 -4.43
N TYR A 334 15.26 -13.09 -4.05
CA TYR A 334 14.34 -12.16 -3.42
C TYR A 334 14.92 -11.58 -2.11
N LYS A 335 15.36 -12.46 -1.19
CA LYS A 335 15.98 -12.05 0.08
C LYS A 335 17.26 -11.25 -0.13
N THR A 336 18.06 -11.62 -1.13
CA THR A 336 19.27 -10.88 -1.48
C THR A 336 18.93 -9.47 -1.96
N LEU A 337 17.92 -9.32 -2.82
CA LEU A 337 17.44 -8.01 -3.25
C LEU A 337 16.99 -7.17 -2.05
N ARG A 338 16.17 -7.71 -1.14
CA ARG A 338 15.72 -6.99 0.06
C ARG A 338 16.90 -6.54 0.93
N ASN A 339 17.86 -7.42 1.20
CA ASN A 339 19.06 -7.08 1.97
C ASN A 339 19.90 -5.97 1.31
N VAL A 340 20.03 -5.98 -0.02
CA VAL A 340 20.72 -4.94 -0.78
C VAL A 340 19.97 -3.62 -0.65
N LEU A 341 18.66 -3.64 -0.84
CA LEU A 341 17.81 -2.46 -0.74
C LEU A 341 17.81 -1.84 0.67
N ASP A 342 17.83 -2.66 1.72
CA ASP A 342 17.83 -2.20 3.10
C ASP A 342 19.22 -1.71 3.58
N SER A 343 20.29 -2.07 2.84
CA SER A 343 21.67 -1.81 3.26
C SER A 343 22.12 -0.35 3.21
N HIS A 344 21.40 0.52 2.48
CA HIS A 344 21.78 1.92 2.30
C HIS A 344 20.55 2.80 2.09
N PHE A 345 20.51 4.00 2.68
CA PHE A 345 19.32 4.87 2.61
C PHE A 345 18.93 5.25 1.16
N LEU A 346 19.92 5.50 0.29
CA LEU A 346 19.69 5.74 -1.15
C LEU A 346 19.02 4.54 -1.85
N LEU A 347 19.20 3.32 -1.32
CA LEU A 347 18.59 2.10 -1.87
C LEU A 347 17.23 1.79 -1.27
N GLN A 348 17.00 2.18 -0.02
CA GLN A 348 15.70 2.02 0.64
C GLN A 348 14.60 2.76 -0.12
N HIS A 349 14.91 3.93 -0.70
CA HIS A 349 13.98 4.65 -1.57
C HIS A 349 13.62 3.90 -2.86
N LEU A 350 14.48 3.00 -3.35
CA LEU A 350 14.17 2.14 -4.51
C LEU A 350 13.17 1.05 -4.15
N ALA A 351 13.16 0.65 -2.87
CA ALA A 351 12.35 -0.43 -2.30
C ALA A 351 10.94 0.01 -1.89
N ILE A 352 10.65 1.32 -1.93
CA ILE A 352 9.34 1.87 -1.61
C ILE A 352 8.35 1.22 -2.59
N LYS A 353 7.67 0.16 -2.13
CA LYS A 353 6.41 -0.29 -2.73
C LYS A 353 5.56 0.95 -2.79
N GLY A 354 4.97 1.22 -3.95
CA GLY A 354 4.09 2.36 -4.15
C GLY A 354 3.17 2.53 -2.93
N GLN A 355 3.50 3.45 -2.05
CA GLN A 355 2.59 3.89 -1.01
C GLN A 355 1.80 5.00 -1.65
N THR A 356 0.52 5.09 -1.30
CA THR A 356 -0.25 6.31 -1.49
C THR A 356 0.54 7.48 -0.90
N PHE A 357 1.30 8.18 -1.73
CA PHE A 357 1.69 9.55 -1.44
C PHE A 357 0.41 10.38 -1.33
N TYR A 358 0.42 11.33 -0.41
CA TYR A 358 -0.67 12.28 -0.22
C TYR A 358 -1.16 12.92 -1.53
N ASP A 359 -2.48 13.13 -1.61
CA ASP A 359 -3.15 14.17 -2.40
C ASP A 359 -3.01 14.18 -3.94
N MET A 360 -2.80 13.05 -4.61
CA MET A 360 -3.07 12.96 -6.05
C MET A 360 -4.19 11.97 -6.37
N TRP A 361 -5.39 12.49 -6.63
CA TRP A 361 -6.41 11.77 -7.40
C TRP A 361 -6.60 12.43 -8.75
N VAL A 362 -6.31 11.65 -9.79
CA VAL A 362 -6.49 12.02 -11.20
C VAL A 362 -7.96 11.79 -11.56
N GLU A 363 -8.55 12.77 -12.22
CA GLU A 363 -9.89 12.71 -12.78
C GLU A 363 -10.02 11.47 -13.69
N ASP A 364 -11.07 10.65 -13.47
CA ASP A 364 -11.35 9.44 -14.26
C ASP A 364 -11.69 9.81 -15.71
N LYS A 365 -10.64 10.01 -16.52
CA LYS A 365 -10.76 10.13 -17.98
C LYS A 365 -10.68 8.75 -18.59
N GLY A 366 -11.73 7.96 -18.39
CA GLY A 366 -12.09 6.83 -19.26
C GLY A 366 -10.96 5.84 -19.56
N VAL A 367 -10.24 5.36 -18.55
CA VAL A 367 -9.36 4.20 -18.75
C VAL A 367 -10.26 2.98 -18.93
N LEU A 368 -10.37 2.48 -20.16
CA LEU A 368 -11.07 1.24 -20.49
C LEU A 368 -10.46 0.09 -19.67
N ASN A 369 -11.29 -0.69 -18.97
CA ASN A 369 -10.81 -1.87 -18.24
C ASN A 369 -10.38 -2.96 -19.25
N PHE A 370 -9.70 -4.01 -18.79
CA PHE A 370 -9.26 -5.14 -19.63
C PHE A 370 -10.36 -5.77 -20.52
N TYR A 371 -11.61 -5.74 -20.06
CA TYR A 371 -12.80 -6.26 -20.75
C TYR A 371 -13.53 -5.22 -21.61
N ASN A 372 -13.03 -3.99 -21.76
CA ASN A 372 -13.62 -2.88 -22.55
C ASN A 372 -15.08 -2.52 -22.23
N ASP A 373 -15.60 -2.99 -21.11
CA ASP A 373 -16.98 -2.77 -20.73
C ASP A 373 -17.09 -1.47 -19.91
N GLU A 374 -17.71 -0.42 -20.48
CA GLU A 374 -18.12 0.77 -19.71
C GLU A 374 -19.16 0.43 -18.61
N THR A 375 -19.88 -0.67 -18.80
CA THR A 375 -21.00 -1.15 -17.95
C THR A 375 -20.59 -2.23 -16.95
N ASN A 376 -19.62 -3.08 -17.31
CA ASN A 376 -18.83 -3.79 -16.31
C ASN A 376 -17.75 -2.83 -15.81
N GLN A 377 -18.22 -1.88 -15.00
CA GLN A 377 -17.69 -1.85 -13.66
C GLN A 377 -17.33 -3.32 -13.33
N VAL A 378 -16.08 -3.60 -12.98
CA VAL A 378 -15.93 -4.46 -11.82
C VAL A 378 -16.74 -3.71 -10.77
N SER A 379 -18.04 -3.98 -10.76
CA SER A 379 -18.73 -4.31 -9.56
C SER A 379 -17.63 -5.02 -8.77
N SER A 380 -17.12 -4.48 -7.68
CA SER A 380 -17.84 -4.59 -6.41
C SER A 380 -18.95 -5.67 -6.35
N ASN A 381 -18.96 -6.69 -7.23
CA ASN A 381 -19.70 -7.93 -7.13
C ASN A 381 -18.95 -8.91 -6.23
N TYR A 382 -17.78 -8.51 -5.70
CA TYR A 382 -17.33 -9.00 -4.40
C TYR A 382 -18.25 -8.60 -3.25
N PHE A 383 -19.17 -7.67 -3.47
CA PHE A 383 -20.28 -7.45 -2.57
C PHE A 383 -21.54 -7.33 -3.40
N THR A 384 -22.20 -8.46 -3.64
CA THR A 384 -23.67 -8.42 -3.60
C THR A 384 -24.03 -7.69 -2.31
N ASN A 385 -24.33 -6.39 -2.43
CA ASN A 385 -24.76 -5.51 -1.35
C ASN A 385 -26.12 -6.02 -0.89
N THR A 386 -26.12 -7.11 -0.12
CA THR A 386 -27.31 -7.66 0.52
C THR A 386 -27.79 -6.74 1.64
N ILE A 387 -26.91 -5.87 2.15
CA ILE A 387 -27.24 -4.92 3.22
C ILE A 387 -27.69 -3.55 2.67
N THR A 388 -28.89 -3.16 3.08
CA THR A 388 -29.46 -1.82 2.89
C THR A 388 -28.73 -0.78 3.76
N LEU A 389 -28.96 0.53 3.51
CA LEU A 389 -28.34 1.56 4.35
C LEU A 389 -28.87 1.49 5.79
N GLU A 390 -30.14 1.18 5.96
CA GLU A 390 -30.80 1.00 7.24
C GLU A 390 -30.20 -0.17 8.02
N GLU A 391 -29.99 -1.31 7.36
CA GLU A 391 -29.35 -2.48 7.97
C GLU A 391 -27.87 -2.20 8.27
N ALA A 392 -27.14 -1.48 7.41
CA ALA A 392 -25.75 -1.12 7.68
C ALA A 392 -25.63 -0.24 8.93
N ILE A 393 -26.51 0.75 9.07
CA ILE A 393 -26.56 1.61 10.26
C ILE A 393 -26.95 0.80 11.52
N LYS A 394 -27.84 -0.18 11.39
CA LYS A 394 -28.20 -1.10 12.47
C LYS A 394 -27.00 -1.97 12.90
N VAL A 395 -26.29 -2.56 11.94
CA VAL A 395 -25.10 -3.39 12.21
C VAL A 395 -23.97 -2.59 12.86
N ILE A 396 -23.77 -1.34 12.42
CA ILE A 396 -22.80 -0.42 13.05
C ILE A 396 -23.22 -0.09 14.49
N LYS A 397 -24.50 0.15 14.73
CA LYS A 397 -25.03 0.39 16.09
C LYS A 397 -24.84 -0.83 17.01
N GLU A 398 -25.08 -2.03 16.50
CA GLU A 398 -25.04 -3.29 17.26
C GLU A 398 -23.64 -3.91 17.35
N HIS A 399 -22.64 -3.34 16.67
CA HIS A 399 -21.29 -3.91 16.50
C HIS A 399 -21.31 -5.39 16.07
N GLY A 400 -22.23 -5.72 15.15
CA GLY A 400 -22.46 -7.11 14.72
C GLY A 400 -21.30 -7.67 13.90
N MET A 401 -20.44 -8.49 14.52
CA MET A 401 -19.16 -8.94 13.94
C MET A 401 -19.24 -9.61 12.57
N VAL A 402 -20.32 -10.32 12.26
CA VAL A 402 -20.45 -11.11 11.01
C VAL A 402 -20.62 -10.22 9.77
N SER A 403 -21.09 -8.98 9.93
CA SER A 403 -21.39 -8.08 8.81
C SER A 403 -20.86 -6.66 9.00
N PHE A 404 -20.00 -6.45 10.01
CA PHE A 404 -19.53 -5.13 10.41
C PHE A 404 -18.72 -4.44 9.31
N ASP A 405 -17.75 -5.15 8.73
CA ASP A 405 -16.90 -4.61 7.65
C ASP A 405 -17.73 -4.21 6.43
N LEU A 406 -18.71 -5.05 6.07
CA LEU A 406 -19.65 -4.79 4.97
C LEU A 406 -20.49 -3.53 5.23
N ALA A 407 -20.99 -3.37 6.46
CA ALA A 407 -21.77 -2.21 6.87
C ALA A 407 -20.92 -0.93 6.83
N MET A 408 -19.68 -0.98 7.35
CA MET A 408 -18.74 0.14 7.29
C MET A 408 -18.45 0.55 5.84
N GLU A 409 -18.17 -0.43 4.97
CA GLU A 409 -17.86 -0.17 3.57
C GLU A 409 -19.08 0.40 2.82
N LYS A 410 -20.29 -0.08 3.10
CA LYS A 410 -21.53 0.45 2.52
C LYS A 410 -21.71 1.94 2.83
N VAL A 411 -21.53 2.33 4.10
CA VAL A 411 -21.64 3.72 4.54
C VAL A 411 -20.53 4.56 3.91
N ARG A 412 -19.28 4.07 3.93
CA ARG A 412 -18.11 4.74 3.30
C ARG A 412 -18.34 4.99 1.81
N ASN A 413 -18.67 3.94 1.05
CA ASN A 413 -18.93 4.02 -0.39
C ASN A 413 -20.10 4.97 -0.71
N THR A 414 -21.12 5.03 0.13
CA THR A 414 -22.28 5.90 -0.10
C THR A 414 -21.94 7.38 0.17
N LEU A 415 -21.18 7.68 1.23
CA LEU A 415 -20.68 9.05 1.47
C LEU A 415 -19.76 9.52 0.33
N PHE A 416 -18.99 8.60 -0.26
CA PHE A 416 -18.06 8.88 -1.35
C PHE A 416 -18.78 9.01 -2.70
N LYS A 417 -19.48 7.98 -3.16
CA LYS A 417 -19.97 7.82 -4.55
C LYS A 417 -21.41 8.26 -4.77
N ALA A 418 -22.29 8.15 -3.76
CA ALA A 418 -23.72 8.33 -3.99
C ALA A 418 -24.11 9.80 -4.26
N LYS A 419 -25.17 9.97 -5.05
CA LYS A 419 -25.85 11.24 -5.35
C LYS A 419 -27.36 11.09 -5.13
N GLY A 420 -28.09 12.20 -5.07
CA GLY A 420 -29.56 12.18 -4.99
C GLY A 420 -30.09 11.48 -3.73
N CYS A 421 -31.12 10.64 -3.90
CA CYS A 421 -31.90 10.06 -2.80
C CYS A 421 -31.09 9.18 -1.83
N GLN A 422 -30.17 8.35 -2.33
CA GLN A 422 -29.37 7.47 -1.47
C GLN A 422 -28.45 8.25 -0.53
N TYR A 423 -27.85 9.34 -1.01
CA TYR A 423 -27.05 10.22 -0.17
C TYR A 423 -27.89 10.99 0.86
N GLN A 424 -29.10 11.44 0.48
CA GLN A 424 -30.01 12.11 1.42
C GLN A 424 -30.50 11.15 2.52
N LEU A 425 -30.79 9.90 2.16
CA LEU A 425 -31.16 8.85 3.10
C LEU A 425 -30.05 8.59 4.11
N LEU A 426 -28.81 8.39 3.64
CA LEU A 426 -27.69 8.16 4.55
C LEU A 426 -27.47 9.33 5.52
N LYS A 427 -27.50 10.57 5.04
CA LYS A 427 -27.39 11.75 5.91
C LYS A 427 -28.47 11.78 6.98
N LYS A 428 -29.71 11.40 6.63
CA LYS A 428 -30.82 11.33 7.59
C LYS A 428 -30.57 10.25 8.64
N LEU A 429 -30.09 9.08 8.23
CA LEU A 429 -29.81 7.97 9.14
C LEU A 429 -28.66 8.30 10.12
N ILE A 430 -27.54 8.80 9.61
CA ILE A 430 -26.41 9.22 10.45
C ILE A 430 -26.85 10.34 11.41
N LEU A 431 -27.54 11.37 10.91
CA LEU A 431 -28.03 12.46 11.76
C LEU A 431 -28.98 11.92 12.86
N SER A 432 -29.83 10.94 12.53
CA SER A 432 -30.72 10.32 13.50
C SER A 432 -29.96 9.55 14.58
N ARG A 433 -28.87 8.87 14.24
CA ARG A 433 -28.02 8.16 15.22
C ARG A 433 -27.32 9.13 16.15
N PHE A 434 -26.68 10.16 15.60
CA PHE A 434 -26.00 11.18 16.40
C PHE A 434 -26.96 11.99 17.29
N CYS A 435 -28.25 12.08 16.93
CA CYS A 435 -29.27 12.72 17.78
C CYS A 435 -29.84 11.82 18.88
N ALA A 436 -29.57 10.51 18.84
CA ALA A 436 -30.15 9.53 19.74
C ALA A 436 -29.42 9.50 21.09
N ASP A 437 -30.18 9.29 22.17
CA ASP A 437 -29.64 9.25 23.53
C ASP A 437 -28.84 7.95 23.82
N ASP A 438 -28.96 6.94 22.94
CA ASP A 438 -28.31 5.63 23.02
C ASP A 438 -27.09 5.47 22.11
N LEU A 439 -26.47 6.57 21.69
CA LEU A 439 -25.25 6.54 20.87
C LEU A 439 -24.07 5.99 21.69
N SER A 440 -23.62 4.79 21.35
CA SER A 440 -22.49 4.15 22.05
C SER A 440 -21.15 4.77 21.63
N TYR A 441 -20.15 4.58 22.48
CA TYR A 441 -18.79 5.05 22.20
C TYR A 441 -18.18 4.35 20.99
N ASP A 442 -18.40 3.04 20.86
CA ASP A 442 -17.88 2.24 19.75
C ASP A 442 -18.56 2.63 18.43
N GLU A 443 -19.84 3.02 18.46
CA GLU A 443 -20.56 3.49 17.27
C GLU A 443 -19.98 4.84 16.80
N LEU A 444 -19.69 5.74 17.75
CA LEU A 444 -19.06 7.02 17.48
C LEU A 444 -17.67 6.85 16.83
N THR A 445 -16.83 5.98 17.39
CA THR A 445 -15.49 5.67 16.85
C THR A 445 -15.59 5.09 15.44
N THR A 446 -16.57 4.22 15.19
CA THR A 446 -16.79 3.63 13.85
C THR A 446 -17.13 4.71 12.82
N TYR A 447 -18.02 5.65 13.14
CA TYR A 447 -18.31 6.78 12.24
C TYR A 447 -17.11 7.69 12.06
N ALA A 448 -16.31 7.91 13.12
CA ALA A 448 -15.09 8.69 13.02
C ALA A 448 -14.10 8.07 12.03
N ASP A 449 -13.88 6.76 12.08
CA ASP A 449 -13.01 6.03 11.15
C ASP A 449 -13.54 6.12 9.71
N ILE A 450 -14.86 6.00 9.54
CA ILE A 450 -15.51 6.16 8.23
C ILE A 450 -15.28 7.59 7.71
N PHE A 451 -15.54 8.63 8.51
CA PHE A 451 -15.38 10.02 8.08
C PHE A 451 -13.93 10.39 7.81
N TYR A 452 -13.00 9.88 8.63
CA TYR A 452 -11.56 10.00 8.43
C TYR A 452 -11.15 9.38 7.09
N SER A 453 -11.63 8.17 6.78
CA SER A 453 -11.27 7.46 5.54
C SER A 453 -11.72 8.16 4.25
N ILE A 454 -12.68 9.10 4.32
CA ILE A 454 -13.22 9.80 3.13
C ILE A 454 -12.78 11.27 3.02
N ARG A 455 -11.90 11.73 3.92
CA ARG A 455 -11.56 13.15 4.10
C ARG A 455 -10.86 13.81 2.90
N HIS A 456 -10.45 13.07 1.86
CA HIS A 456 -9.78 13.58 0.64
C HIS A 456 -10.56 13.34 -0.68
N GLY A 457 -11.77 12.77 -0.62
CA GLY A 457 -12.40 12.06 -1.74
C GLY A 457 -13.46 12.79 -2.58
N TYR A 458 -13.41 14.12 -2.76
CA TYR A 458 -14.47 15.01 -3.28
C TYR A 458 -15.48 15.53 -2.21
N PRO A 459 -15.12 16.60 -1.47
CA PRO A 459 -15.68 16.92 -0.17
C PRO A 459 -16.77 17.99 -0.08
N GLU A 460 -17.10 18.81 -1.09
CA GLU A 460 -18.04 19.94 -0.85
C GLU A 460 -19.38 19.46 -0.27
N LYS A 461 -19.93 18.36 -0.80
CA LYS A 461 -21.19 17.76 -0.30
C LYS A 461 -21.08 17.27 1.14
N ASN A 462 -19.94 16.69 1.52
CA ASN A 462 -19.69 16.12 2.83
C ASN A 462 -19.29 17.19 3.86
N CYS A 463 -18.58 18.23 3.44
CA CYS A 463 -18.24 19.40 4.25
C CYS A 463 -19.50 20.04 4.82
N LEU A 464 -20.48 20.34 3.96
CA LEU A 464 -21.76 20.92 4.39
C LEU A 464 -22.54 19.98 5.32
N PHE A 465 -22.46 18.67 5.08
CA PHE A 465 -23.08 17.68 5.96
C PHE A 465 -22.41 17.64 7.34
N PHE A 466 -21.08 17.62 7.40
CA PHE A 466 -20.33 17.62 8.65
C PHE A 466 -20.49 18.92 9.43
N ILE A 467 -20.47 20.08 8.77
CA ILE A 467 -20.77 21.37 9.42
C ILE A 467 -22.18 21.34 10.02
N LYS A 468 -23.16 20.79 9.28
CA LYS A 468 -24.53 20.63 9.80
C LYS A 468 -24.58 19.66 10.99
N LEU A 469 -23.88 18.54 10.90
CA LEU A 469 -23.79 17.54 11.96
C LEU A 469 -23.17 18.16 13.22
N TRP A 470 -22.07 18.89 13.07
CA TRP A 470 -21.41 19.62 14.16
C TRP A 470 -22.35 20.63 14.83
N ARG A 471 -23.04 21.47 14.05
CA ARG A 471 -23.99 22.47 14.58
C ARG A 471 -25.14 21.84 15.36
N VAL A 472 -25.64 20.68 14.92
CA VAL A 472 -26.72 19.96 15.61
C VAL A 472 -26.23 19.33 16.93
N LEU A 473 -24.99 18.88 16.96
CA LEU A 473 -24.43 18.16 18.11
C LEU A 473 -23.68 19.03 19.09
N TRP A 474 -23.42 20.29 18.73
CA TRP A 474 -22.71 21.29 19.52
C TRP A 474 -23.11 21.31 21.00
N ARG A 475 -24.40 21.11 21.30
CA ARG A 475 -24.94 21.19 22.68
C ARG A 475 -25.19 19.83 23.34
N LYS A 476 -24.98 18.71 22.66
CA LYS A 476 -25.39 17.38 23.12
C LYS A 476 -24.23 16.44 23.43
N ASP A 477 -23.21 16.39 22.57
CA ASP A 477 -22.10 15.45 22.75
C ASP A 477 -20.75 16.08 22.35
N LYS A 478 -19.97 16.49 23.36
CA LYS A 478 -18.63 17.07 23.17
C LYS A 478 -17.66 16.09 22.49
N ARG A 479 -17.83 14.77 22.69
CA ARG A 479 -16.94 13.72 22.14
C ARG A 479 -17.03 13.63 20.62
N SER A 480 -18.20 13.97 20.07
CA SER A 480 -18.45 13.96 18.62
C SER A 480 -17.77 15.13 17.89
N HIS A 481 -17.48 16.23 18.58
CA HIS A 481 -17.01 17.47 17.95
C HIS A 481 -15.64 17.31 17.31
N ARG A 482 -14.71 16.63 17.98
CA ARG A 482 -13.34 16.41 17.47
C ARG A 482 -13.33 15.68 16.14
N PHE A 483 -14.08 14.57 16.05
CA PHE A 483 -14.13 13.72 14.88
C PHE A 483 -14.75 14.44 13.69
N ILE A 484 -15.80 15.23 13.96
CA ILE A 484 -16.47 16.01 12.93
C ILE A 484 -15.59 17.18 12.49
N LEU A 485 -14.98 17.94 13.40
CA LEU A 485 -14.07 19.05 13.06
C LEU A 485 -12.84 18.58 12.28
N TYR A 486 -12.31 17.41 12.61
CA TYR A 486 -11.20 16.80 11.87
C TYR A 486 -11.62 16.34 10.47
N SER A 487 -12.82 15.76 10.33
CA SER A 487 -13.39 15.39 9.04
C SER A 487 -13.71 16.61 8.17
N ILE A 488 -14.07 17.73 8.80
CA ILE A 488 -14.23 19.04 8.17
C ILE A 488 -12.85 19.50 7.64
N ALA A 489 -11.76 19.39 8.40
CA ALA A 489 -10.43 19.85 7.99
C ALA A 489 -9.91 19.23 6.69
N GLY A 490 -10.06 17.92 6.49
CA GLY A 490 -9.72 17.28 5.20
C GLY A 490 -10.58 17.78 4.03
N SER A 491 -11.80 18.25 4.34
CA SER A 491 -12.75 18.78 3.37
C SER A 491 -12.56 20.27 3.04
N ALA A 492 -11.65 20.96 3.73
CA ALA A 492 -11.37 22.41 3.64
C ALA A 492 -10.89 22.88 2.27
N VAL A 493 -10.31 21.96 1.50
CA VAL A 493 -9.81 22.23 0.16
C VAL A 493 -10.91 22.65 -0.82
N PHE A 494 -12.17 22.38 -0.47
CA PHE A 494 -13.32 22.55 -1.35
C PHE A 494 -14.40 23.44 -0.73
N ASP A 495 -14.05 24.33 0.21
CA ASP A 495 -14.96 25.33 0.78
C ASP A 495 -15.28 26.48 -0.20
N VAL A 496 -15.88 26.14 -1.34
CA VAL A 496 -16.25 27.09 -2.41
C VAL A 496 -17.23 28.16 -1.90
N LYS A 497 -17.98 27.88 -0.84
CA LYS A 497 -19.04 28.75 -0.29
C LYS A 497 -18.61 29.56 0.94
N GLY A 498 -17.39 29.36 1.45
CA GLY A 498 -16.88 30.05 2.64
C GLY A 498 -17.60 29.66 3.94
N GLU A 499 -18.26 28.51 3.99
CA GLU A 499 -19.01 28.04 5.17
C GLU A 499 -18.07 27.52 6.25
N MET A 500 -16.93 26.94 5.86
CA MET A 500 -15.89 26.53 6.81
C MET A 500 -15.19 27.75 7.39
N LYS A 501 -14.90 28.76 6.57
CA LYS A 501 -14.35 30.03 7.06
C LYS A 501 -15.23 30.65 8.16
N LYS A 502 -16.56 30.69 7.94
CA LYS A 502 -17.51 31.17 8.95
C LYS A 502 -17.50 30.31 10.22
N LEU A 503 -17.47 28.99 10.07
CA LEU A 503 -17.39 28.08 11.21
C LEU A 503 -16.11 28.32 12.03
N ILE A 504 -14.95 28.47 11.38
CA ILE A 504 -13.68 28.76 12.07
C ILE A 504 -13.74 30.09 12.82
N GLU A 505 -14.31 31.14 12.21
CA GLU A 505 -14.48 32.44 12.85
C GLU A 505 -15.45 32.36 14.05
N GLU A 506 -16.55 31.61 13.92
CA GLU A 506 -17.47 31.28 15.01
C GLU A 506 -16.75 30.52 16.14
N LEU A 507 -15.80 29.63 15.79
CA LEU A 507 -15.04 28.81 16.72
C LEU A 507 -13.93 29.55 17.46
N ALA A 508 -13.29 30.52 16.81
CA ALA A 508 -12.14 31.21 17.38
C ALA A 508 -12.51 32.38 18.32
N ILE A 509 -13.76 32.82 18.33
CA ILE A 509 -14.24 33.97 19.13
C ILE A 509 -14.86 33.52 20.46
N SER A 510 -14.95 32.22 20.70
CA SER A 510 -15.83 31.62 21.69
C SER A 510 -15.06 30.83 22.74
N LYS A 511 -15.58 30.82 23.99
CA LYS A 511 -14.93 30.19 25.16
C LYS A 511 -15.11 28.66 25.09
N TYR A 512 -14.31 28.00 24.26
CA TYR A 512 -14.45 26.58 23.99
C TYR A 512 -13.37 25.72 24.63
N GLU A 513 -13.65 24.41 24.69
CA GLU A 513 -12.70 23.38 25.13
C GLU A 513 -11.47 23.34 24.20
N PRO A 514 -10.30 22.88 24.67
CA PRO A 514 -9.05 22.90 23.89
C PRO A 514 -9.18 22.22 22.53
N HIS A 515 -9.84 21.05 22.45
CA HIS A 515 -9.98 20.28 21.20
C HIS A 515 -10.80 21.01 20.13
N VAL A 516 -11.74 21.87 20.51
CA VAL A 516 -12.56 22.65 19.58
C VAL A 516 -11.73 23.78 18.98
N LEU A 517 -10.96 24.49 19.82
CA LEU A 517 -10.07 25.57 19.41
C LEU A 517 -8.93 25.02 18.53
N TYR A 518 -8.32 23.91 18.94
CA TYR A 518 -7.38 23.15 18.13
C TYR A 518 -7.96 22.79 16.76
N GLY A 519 -9.16 22.18 16.75
CA GLY A 519 -9.86 21.83 15.52
C GLY A 519 -10.09 23.04 14.63
N ALA A 520 -10.45 24.19 15.19
CA ALA A 520 -10.62 25.44 14.45
C ALA A 520 -9.31 25.94 13.83
N VAL A 521 -8.19 25.91 14.57
CA VAL A 521 -6.87 26.32 14.07
C VAL A 521 -6.40 25.40 12.94
N ILE A 522 -6.62 24.09 13.06
CA ILE A 522 -6.33 23.13 11.97
C ILE A 522 -7.18 23.40 10.73
N ASN A 523 -8.48 23.63 10.91
CA ASN A 523 -9.37 23.96 9.80
C ASN A 523 -8.95 25.29 9.14
N ALA A 524 -8.53 26.29 9.92
CA ALA A 524 -8.01 27.55 9.42
C ALA A 524 -6.76 27.34 8.54
N LYS A 525 -5.81 26.55 9.03
CA LYS A 525 -4.61 26.15 8.27
C LYS A 525 -4.99 25.43 6.97
N ALA A 526 -5.91 24.47 7.03
CA ALA A 526 -6.35 23.73 5.86
C ALA A 526 -7.03 24.62 4.80
N CYS A 527 -7.82 25.62 5.22
CA CYS A 527 -8.37 26.65 4.32
C CYS A 527 -7.30 27.56 3.70
N ILE A 528 -6.22 27.86 4.42
CA ILE A 528 -5.11 28.66 3.89
C ILE A 528 -4.37 27.86 2.81
N ASN A 529 -4.11 26.58 3.07
CA ASN A 529 -3.41 25.68 2.15
C ASN A 529 -4.13 25.51 0.81
N SER A 530 -5.47 25.49 0.82
CA SER A 530 -6.26 25.34 -0.40
C SER A 530 -6.23 26.56 -1.32
N GLN A 531 -5.81 27.71 -0.80
CA GLN A 531 -5.67 28.96 -1.55
C GLN A 531 -4.26 29.13 -2.15
N THR A 532 -3.28 28.33 -1.71
CA THR A 532 -1.90 28.33 -2.22
C THR A 532 -1.72 27.26 -3.29
N SER A 533 -1.14 27.60 -4.45
CA SER A 533 -0.99 26.68 -5.58
C SER A 533 -0.02 25.52 -5.28
N ILE A 534 -0.17 24.40 -5.99
CA ILE A 534 0.68 23.19 -5.88
C ILE A 534 2.18 23.51 -6.10
N TYR A 535 2.51 24.62 -6.77
CA TYR A 535 3.88 25.08 -6.99
C TYR A 535 4.51 25.82 -5.79
N ALA A 536 3.73 26.14 -4.74
CA ALA A 536 4.22 26.84 -3.55
C ALA A 536 4.82 25.91 -2.47
N TYR A 537 4.73 24.58 -2.64
CA TYR A 537 5.28 23.59 -1.70
C TYR A 537 6.82 23.64 -1.54
N GLN A 538 7.53 24.43 -2.36
CA GLN A 538 8.97 24.65 -2.26
C GLN A 538 9.37 25.84 -1.37
N GLN A 539 8.42 26.57 -0.78
CA GLN A 539 8.72 27.68 0.15
C GLN A 539 8.13 27.40 1.53
N ASN A 540 8.95 27.53 2.57
CA ASN A 540 8.49 27.51 3.98
C ASN A 540 7.48 28.66 4.18
N PRO A 541 6.19 28.39 4.39
CA PRO A 541 5.18 29.45 4.38
C PRO A 541 5.28 30.30 5.64
N ILE A 542 4.99 31.59 5.54
CA ILE A 542 4.91 32.49 6.70
C ILE A 542 3.65 32.13 7.50
N VAL A 543 3.74 32.22 8.83
CA VAL A 543 2.60 31.99 9.73
C VAL A 543 1.50 33.02 9.49
N ASP A 544 0.29 32.55 9.17
CA ASP A 544 -0.84 33.42 8.88
C ASP A 544 -1.29 34.19 10.13
N ALA A 545 -1.50 35.50 9.99
CA ALA A 545 -1.89 36.38 11.09
C ALA A 545 -3.18 35.93 11.79
N ARG A 546 -4.11 35.26 11.09
CA ARG A 546 -5.34 34.73 11.69
C ARG A 546 -5.04 33.62 12.70
N ILE A 547 -4.05 32.77 12.42
CA ILE A 547 -3.64 31.70 13.34
C ILE A 547 -3.02 32.30 14.59
N ILE A 548 -2.20 33.34 14.43
CA ILE A 548 -1.62 34.10 15.54
C ILE A 548 -2.74 34.71 16.41
N ASP A 549 -3.72 35.35 15.79
CA ASP A 549 -4.87 35.94 16.48
C ASP A 549 -5.72 34.91 17.22
N TYR A 550 -5.91 33.72 16.65
CA TYR A 550 -6.68 32.65 17.29
C TYR A 550 -5.98 32.12 18.54
N CYS A 551 -4.67 31.87 18.47
CA CYS A 551 -3.90 31.42 19.63
C CYS A 551 -3.87 32.49 20.74
N ASN A 552 -3.74 33.77 20.37
CA ASN A 552 -3.70 34.88 21.32
C ASN A 552 -5.04 35.21 21.98
N LYS A 553 -6.18 34.81 21.40
CA LYS A 553 -7.52 35.02 21.97
C LYS A 553 -7.84 34.08 23.13
N VAL A 554 -7.05 33.01 23.33
CA VAL A 554 -7.23 32.06 24.44
C VAL A 554 -6.74 32.71 25.74
N GLY A 555 -7.67 33.28 26.51
CA GLY A 555 -7.36 34.05 27.72
C GLY A 555 -7.08 33.21 28.98
N ASP A 556 -7.53 31.96 29.03
CA ASP A 556 -7.21 31.06 30.16
C ASP A 556 -5.85 30.38 29.94
N LEU A 557 -4.96 30.49 30.93
CA LEU A 557 -3.58 30.05 30.81
C LEU A 557 -3.45 28.53 30.63
N LYS A 558 -4.27 27.74 31.34
CA LYS A 558 -4.22 26.27 31.28
C LYS A 558 -4.81 25.76 29.96
N LEU A 559 -5.92 26.38 29.52
CA LEU A 559 -6.53 26.14 28.22
C LEU A 559 -5.57 26.49 27.08
N ARG A 560 -4.86 27.62 27.19
CA ARG A 560 -3.84 28.01 26.21
C ARG A 560 -2.71 26.99 26.17
N LEU A 561 -2.17 26.60 27.34
CA LEU A 561 -1.11 25.60 27.40
C LEU A 561 -1.53 24.26 26.78
N ALA A 562 -2.72 23.76 27.10
CA ALA A 562 -3.28 22.55 26.51
C ALA A 562 -3.43 22.66 24.98
N THR A 563 -3.84 23.82 24.48
CA THR A 563 -4.00 24.09 23.05
C THR A 563 -2.65 24.12 22.32
N GLU A 564 -1.64 24.79 22.88
CA GLU A 564 -0.28 24.84 22.30
C GLU A 564 0.39 23.46 22.31
N ILE A 565 0.22 22.66 23.38
CA ILE A 565 0.68 21.27 23.39
C ILE A 565 0.02 20.47 22.27
N ALA A 566 -1.29 20.61 22.08
CA ALA A 566 -2.01 19.92 21.01
C ALA A 566 -1.51 20.33 19.61
N LEU A 567 -1.28 21.62 19.38
CA LEU A 567 -0.81 22.17 18.10
C LEU A 567 0.64 21.79 17.76
N SER A 568 1.50 21.68 18.77
CA SER A 568 2.89 21.22 18.61
C SER A 568 3.01 19.70 18.48
N SER A 569 2.01 18.95 18.97
CA SER A 569 2.01 17.49 18.96
C SER A 569 1.56 16.86 17.62
N ARG A 570 2.06 15.66 17.34
CA ARG A 570 1.71 14.87 16.13
C ARG A 570 0.43 14.04 16.25
N TRP A 571 -0.08 13.82 17.46
CA TRP A 571 -1.11 12.80 17.70
C TRP A 571 -2.46 13.17 17.11
N PHE A 572 -2.74 14.47 17.04
CA PHE A 572 -3.97 14.96 16.47
C PHE A 572 -3.85 15.23 14.95
N CYS A 573 -2.66 15.03 14.39
CA CYS A 573 -2.30 15.49 13.05
C CYS A 573 -2.25 14.36 12.01
N GLY A 574 -2.18 13.08 12.42
CA GLY A 574 -1.86 12.00 11.48
C GLY A 574 -0.48 12.17 10.84
N ASN A 575 -0.04 11.21 10.03
CA ASN A 575 1.25 11.32 9.33
C ASN A 575 1.29 12.44 8.26
N ASP A 576 0.14 13.06 7.96
CA ASP A 576 -0.06 14.11 6.95
C ASP A 576 0.66 15.41 7.29
N ILE A 577 0.96 15.64 8.57
CA ILE A 577 1.61 16.87 9.05
C ILE A 577 3.03 16.58 9.52
N HIS A 578 3.69 15.54 9.03
CA HIS A 578 5.14 15.47 9.18
C HIS A 578 5.80 16.55 8.30
N PHE A 579 6.17 17.62 9.00
CA PHE A 579 6.68 18.91 8.57
C PHE A 579 8.03 18.87 7.83
N GLY A 580 8.07 18.32 6.61
CA GLY A 580 9.23 18.52 5.74
C GLY A 580 9.36 19.97 5.23
N ASN A 581 8.23 20.66 5.01
CA ASN A 581 8.17 21.92 4.25
C ASN A 581 7.57 23.11 5.02
N TRP A 582 7.49 23.06 6.36
CA TRP A 582 6.72 24.03 7.17
C TRP A 582 7.43 24.42 8.49
N VAL A 583 8.73 24.65 8.40
CA VAL A 583 9.61 24.97 9.55
C VAL A 583 9.09 26.16 10.35
N ASN A 584 8.64 27.23 9.68
CA ASN A 584 8.15 28.45 10.35
C ASN A 584 6.95 28.23 11.28
N TYR A 585 6.04 27.29 10.94
CA TYR A 585 4.88 26.99 11.78
C TYR A 585 5.28 26.19 13.01
N ASN A 586 6.23 25.25 12.87
CA ASN A 586 6.76 24.50 14.00
C ASN A 586 7.49 25.43 14.97
N GLU A 587 8.41 26.25 14.44
CA GLU A 587 9.14 27.23 15.24
C GLU A 587 8.17 28.18 15.96
N PHE A 588 7.09 28.60 15.28
CA PHE A 588 6.06 29.43 15.90
C PHE A 588 5.36 28.71 17.05
N PHE A 589 4.78 27.52 16.84
CA PHE A 589 4.06 26.81 17.90
C PHE A 589 4.98 26.37 19.05
N GLU A 590 6.22 25.98 18.76
CA GLU A 590 7.22 25.68 19.79
C GLU A 590 7.56 26.94 20.61
N SER A 591 7.76 28.09 19.96
CA SER A 591 8.02 29.35 20.66
C SER A 591 6.82 29.80 21.52
N GLN A 592 5.59 29.61 21.03
CA GLN A 592 4.37 29.90 21.79
C GLN A 592 4.25 28.96 22.98
N LEU A 593 4.49 27.66 22.78
CA LEU A 593 4.46 26.66 23.83
C LEU A 593 5.47 27.00 24.93
N LEU A 594 6.72 27.32 24.60
CA LEU A 594 7.74 27.72 25.59
C LEU A 594 7.32 28.97 26.38
N MET A 595 6.77 29.98 25.69
CA MET A 595 6.31 31.22 26.33
C MET A 595 5.14 30.98 27.30
N VAL A 596 4.16 30.16 26.88
CA VAL A 596 2.98 29.84 27.69
C VAL A 596 3.35 28.91 28.83
N LEU A 597 4.24 27.95 28.59
CA LEU A 597 4.80 27.05 29.60
C LEU A 597 5.52 27.87 30.68
N ALA A 598 6.39 28.82 30.32
CA ALA A 598 7.05 29.71 31.28
C ALA A 598 6.05 30.49 32.16
N SER A 599 4.96 30.96 31.56
CA SER A 599 3.88 31.65 32.29
C SER A 599 3.16 30.70 33.25
N TYR A 600 2.90 29.46 32.83
CA TYR A 600 2.31 28.42 33.67
C TYR A 600 3.23 28.03 34.84
N MET A 601 4.51 27.76 34.58
CA MET A 601 5.49 27.40 35.61
C MET A 601 5.59 28.47 36.70
N LYS A 602 5.58 29.75 36.29
CA LYS A 602 5.53 30.89 37.23
C LYS A 602 4.24 30.93 38.03
N SER A 603 3.09 30.71 37.38
CA SER A 603 1.78 30.67 38.06
C SER A 603 1.66 29.51 39.03
N ALA A 604 2.26 28.37 38.71
CA ALA A 604 2.27 27.15 39.51
C ALA A 604 3.35 27.16 40.61
N SER A 605 4.23 28.17 40.63
CA SER A 605 5.36 28.28 41.58
C SER A 605 6.27 27.05 41.58
N LEU A 606 6.59 26.52 40.39
CA LEU A 606 7.48 25.37 40.24
C LEU A 606 8.93 25.73 40.59
N ASP A 607 9.67 24.75 41.11
CA ASP A 607 11.10 24.87 41.33
C ASP A 607 11.90 24.83 40.00
N VAL A 608 13.20 25.13 40.11
CA VAL A 608 14.11 25.19 38.96
C VAL A 608 14.23 23.82 38.28
N GLU A 609 14.25 22.74 39.06
CA GLU A 609 14.41 21.39 38.54
C GLU A 609 13.22 20.96 37.68
N ASN A 610 11.98 21.14 38.16
CA ASN A 610 10.79 20.87 37.37
C ASN A 610 10.70 21.79 36.14
N ALA A 611 11.13 23.04 36.27
CA ALA A 611 11.14 23.97 35.15
C ALA A 611 12.12 23.53 34.04
N ASP A 612 13.31 23.07 34.42
CA ASP A 612 14.31 22.56 33.49
C ASP A 612 13.80 21.31 32.76
N ILE A 613 13.21 20.35 33.49
CA ILE A 613 12.63 19.13 32.90
C ILE A 613 11.58 19.49 31.84
N LEU A 614 10.61 20.35 32.18
CA LEU A 614 9.53 20.69 31.26
C LEU A 614 10.04 21.40 30.00
N ASN A 615 11.03 22.29 30.12
CA ASN A 615 11.67 22.93 28.97
C ASN A 615 12.41 21.93 28.09
N THR A 616 13.16 21.00 28.69
CA THR A 616 13.86 19.94 27.95
C THR A 616 12.89 19.09 27.15
N LEU A 617 11.74 18.72 27.72
CA LEU A 617 10.75 17.91 27.01
C LEU A 617 10.16 18.61 25.78
N VAL A 618 10.01 19.94 25.81
CA VAL A 618 9.59 20.71 24.63
C VAL A 618 10.67 20.68 23.55
N CYS A 619 11.93 20.97 23.91
CA CYS A 619 13.06 20.98 22.96
C CYS A 619 13.33 19.58 22.35
N GLU A 620 13.13 18.51 23.13
CA GLU A 620 13.25 17.13 22.66
C GLU A 620 12.00 16.61 21.95
N HIS A 621 10.97 17.46 21.77
CA HIS A 621 9.70 17.12 21.12
C HIS A 621 8.95 15.95 21.79
N LYS A 622 9.15 15.76 23.10
CA LYS A 622 8.57 14.69 23.92
C LYS A 622 7.23 15.13 24.53
N TYR A 623 6.26 15.45 23.68
CA TYR A 623 5.03 16.09 24.13
C TYR A 623 4.16 15.22 25.04
N SER A 624 4.19 13.88 24.92
CA SER A 624 3.30 12.98 25.69
C SER A 624 3.81 12.83 27.11
N GLU A 625 5.12 12.80 27.24
CA GLU A 625 5.83 12.92 28.51
C GLU A 625 5.58 14.30 29.14
N LEU A 626 5.67 15.39 28.36
CA LEU A 626 5.35 16.74 28.82
C LEU A 626 3.92 16.83 29.38
N LEU A 627 2.94 16.27 28.66
CA LEU A 627 1.55 16.26 29.08
C LEU A 627 1.35 15.44 30.37
N TRP A 628 2.00 14.28 30.47
CA TRP A 628 1.99 13.46 31.68
C TRP A 628 2.55 14.22 32.90
N TYR A 629 3.68 14.90 32.75
CA TYR A 629 4.27 15.71 33.84
C TYR A 629 3.34 16.86 34.26
N ILE A 630 2.80 17.60 33.30
CA ILE A 630 1.87 18.72 33.58
C ILE A 630 0.62 18.21 34.31
N LEU A 631 0.09 17.06 33.92
CA LEU A 631 -1.07 16.43 34.56
C LEU A 631 -0.79 16.11 36.03
N ARG A 632 0.40 15.54 36.34
CA ARG A 632 0.80 15.22 37.72
C ARG A 632 0.93 16.46 38.57
N ILE A 633 1.59 17.49 38.05
CA ILE A 633 1.74 18.79 38.70
C ILE A 633 0.35 19.41 38.99
N GLU A 634 -0.54 19.43 38.00
CA GLU A 634 -1.88 20.01 38.14
C GLU A 634 -2.74 19.26 39.17
N LYS A 635 -2.65 17.92 39.17
CA LYS A 635 -3.33 17.06 40.14
C LYS A 635 -2.79 17.27 41.56
N GLN A 636 -1.48 17.47 41.72
CA GLN A 636 -0.88 17.80 43.01
C GLN A 636 -1.32 19.18 43.53
N ILE A 637 -1.42 20.19 42.64
CA ILE A 637 -1.76 21.56 43.01
C ILE A 637 -3.27 21.71 43.30
N THR A 638 -4.12 21.13 42.46
CA THR A 638 -5.57 21.40 42.48
C THR A 638 -6.43 20.24 42.95
N GLY A 639 -5.86 19.04 43.09
CA GLY A 639 -6.60 17.81 43.37
C GLY A 639 -7.41 17.27 42.19
N THR A 640 -7.37 17.93 41.03
CA THR A 640 -8.07 17.51 39.81
C THR A 640 -7.16 17.62 38.59
N SER A 641 -7.43 16.82 37.57
CA SER A 641 -6.66 16.83 36.31
C SER A 641 -7.10 17.93 35.33
N GLY A 642 -8.11 18.72 35.71
CA GLY A 642 -8.55 19.94 35.01
C GLY A 642 -8.76 19.77 33.50
N VAL A 643 -8.31 20.78 32.75
CA VAL A 643 -8.41 20.83 31.28
C VAL A 643 -7.50 19.82 30.56
N PHE A 644 -6.43 19.36 31.22
CA PHE A 644 -5.47 18.40 30.66
C PHE A 644 -6.03 16.98 30.62
N ALA A 645 -6.95 16.62 31.53
CA ALA A 645 -7.70 15.36 31.46
C ALA A 645 -8.49 15.24 30.16
N SER A 646 -9.22 16.29 29.80
CA SER A 646 -9.96 16.34 28.54
C SER A 646 -9.04 16.18 27.34
N LEU A 647 -7.83 16.77 27.38
CA LEU A 647 -6.85 16.63 26.32
C LEU A 647 -6.35 15.18 26.16
N ILE A 648 -6.12 14.46 27.27
CA ILE A 648 -5.68 13.05 27.26
C ILE A 648 -6.76 12.12 26.72
N GLU A 649 -8.00 12.30 27.21
CA GLU A 649 -9.18 11.61 26.68
C GLU A 649 -9.41 11.92 25.19
N ASP A 650 -8.84 13.00 24.67
CA ASP A 650 -8.87 13.35 23.25
C ASP A 650 -7.72 12.71 22.45
N CYS A 651 -6.50 12.66 22.99
CA CYS A 651 -5.31 12.10 22.35
C CYS A 651 -5.35 10.57 22.17
N ILE A 652 -5.91 9.85 23.14
CA ILE A 652 -5.83 8.38 23.21
C ILE A 652 -6.55 7.66 22.07
N TYR A 653 -7.51 8.34 21.44
CA TYR A 653 -8.38 7.78 20.41
C TYR A 653 -8.04 8.24 19.00
N SER A 654 -7.00 9.06 18.80
CA SER A 654 -6.56 9.50 17.48
C SER A 654 -5.67 8.49 16.74
N GLY A 655 -5.53 7.26 17.27
CA GLY A 655 -5.06 6.08 16.54
C GLY A 655 -3.56 6.02 16.18
N ASN A 656 -2.79 7.10 16.30
CA ASN A 656 -1.37 7.10 15.90
C ASN A 656 -0.46 6.68 17.07
N ARG A 657 -0.52 5.39 17.45
CA ARG A 657 0.31 4.77 18.51
C ARG A 657 1.59 4.12 17.96
N SER A 658 2.17 4.72 16.94
CA SER A 658 3.27 4.13 16.16
C SER A 658 4.62 4.11 16.89
N TYR A 659 4.73 4.69 18.09
CA TYR A 659 5.96 4.72 18.88
C TYR A 659 5.75 4.17 20.30
N TYR A 660 6.57 3.19 20.67
CA TYR A 660 6.46 2.49 21.96
C TYR A 660 6.62 3.42 23.17
N SER A 661 7.55 4.38 23.12
CA SER A 661 7.80 5.35 24.19
C SER A 661 6.62 6.29 24.44
N GLU A 662 5.99 6.81 23.38
CA GLU A 662 4.80 7.65 23.53
C GLU A 662 3.62 6.86 24.10
N THR A 663 3.44 5.62 23.66
CA THR A 663 2.36 4.75 24.13
C THR A 663 2.50 4.46 25.62
N ALA A 664 3.72 4.35 26.15
CA ALA A 664 3.97 4.21 27.58
C ALA A 664 3.52 5.45 28.36
N TYR A 665 3.88 6.66 27.91
CA TYR A 665 3.42 7.90 28.56
C TYR A 665 1.89 8.10 28.46
N TRP A 666 1.24 7.61 27.40
CA TRP A 666 -0.22 7.57 27.33
C TRP A 666 -0.83 6.64 28.37
N ALA A 667 -0.23 5.47 28.59
CA ALA A 667 -0.66 4.55 29.64
C ALA A 667 -0.49 5.20 31.02
N LEU A 668 0.61 5.91 31.27
CA LEU A 668 0.82 6.65 32.52
C LEU A 668 -0.15 7.83 32.68
N CYS A 669 -0.56 8.50 31.60
CA CYS A 669 -1.64 9.49 31.66
C CYS A 669 -2.96 8.84 32.11
N MET A 670 -3.28 7.63 31.63
CA MET A 670 -4.47 6.89 32.05
C MET A 670 -4.42 6.46 33.53
N GLU A 671 -3.22 6.16 34.04
CA GLU A 671 -3.01 5.85 35.45
C GLU A 671 -3.42 7.05 36.31
N GLU A 672 -2.98 8.24 35.90
CA GLU A 672 -3.28 9.48 36.60
C GLU A 672 -4.75 9.87 36.55
N LEU A 673 -5.49 9.41 35.54
CA LEU A 673 -6.96 9.53 35.45
C LEU A 673 -7.71 8.43 36.22
N GLY A 674 -7.02 7.44 36.78
CA GLY A 674 -7.60 6.36 37.57
C GLY A 674 -8.00 5.11 36.76
N HIS A 675 -7.60 5.02 35.49
CA HIS A 675 -7.89 3.87 34.63
C HIS A 675 -6.81 2.79 34.74
N ILE A 676 -6.64 2.25 35.95
CA ILE A 676 -5.52 1.36 36.33
C ILE A 676 -5.45 0.11 35.43
N GLU A 677 -6.57 -0.55 35.19
CA GLU A 677 -6.62 -1.75 34.34
C GLU A 677 -6.22 -1.47 32.88
N ILE A 678 -6.63 -0.32 32.34
CA ILE A 678 -6.28 0.10 30.97
C ILE A 678 -4.77 0.36 30.88
N THR A 679 -4.21 1.07 31.87
CA THR A 679 -2.76 1.31 31.96
C THR A 679 -1.99 0.01 32.02
N HIS A 680 -2.39 -0.91 32.91
CA HIS A 680 -1.76 -2.21 33.05
C HIS A 680 -1.70 -2.94 31.70
N ASN A 681 -2.84 -3.08 31.03
CA ASN A 681 -2.94 -3.81 29.78
C ASN A 681 -2.08 -3.20 28.67
N TRP A 682 -1.95 -1.87 28.64
CA TRP A 682 -1.11 -1.21 27.66
C TRP A 682 0.38 -1.38 27.97
N LEU A 683 0.81 -1.15 29.21
CA LEU A 683 2.22 -1.30 29.58
C LEU A 683 2.70 -2.76 29.47
N LYS A 684 1.85 -3.71 29.84
CA LYS A 684 2.12 -5.14 29.69
C LYS A 684 2.33 -5.52 28.22
N LYS A 685 1.40 -5.11 27.35
CA LYS A 685 1.52 -5.36 25.91
C LYS A 685 2.77 -4.71 25.32
N LEU A 686 3.10 -3.47 25.72
CA LEU A 686 4.32 -2.80 25.26
C LEU A 686 5.59 -3.54 25.69
N HIS A 687 5.61 -4.08 26.92
CA HIS A 687 6.72 -4.90 27.42
C HIS A 687 6.85 -6.23 26.66
N GLU A 688 5.72 -6.89 26.38
CA GLU A 688 5.68 -8.15 25.60
C GLU A 688 6.09 -7.93 24.13
N ASP A 689 5.68 -6.83 23.52
CA ASP A 689 5.95 -6.49 22.11
C ASP A 689 7.36 -5.91 21.90
N ASN A 690 7.98 -5.31 22.93
CA ASN A 690 9.30 -4.67 22.83
C ASN A 690 10.12 -4.77 24.14
N LEU A 691 11.29 -5.42 24.04
CA LEU A 691 12.22 -5.68 25.14
C LEU A 691 13.11 -4.48 25.51
N ASP A 692 12.57 -3.26 25.47
CA ASP A 692 13.32 -2.04 25.84
C ASP A 692 13.46 -1.91 27.37
N LYS A 693 14.66 -1.55 27.81
CA LYS A 693 15.01 -1.42 29.23
C LYS A 693 14.19 -0.34 29.92
N GLY A 694 14.02 0.83 29.30
CA GLY A 694 13.27 1.96 29.85
C GLY A 694 11.77 1.72 29.94
N LEU A 695 11.20 1.05 28.95
CA LEU A 695 9.79 0.62 28.97
C LEU A 695 9.53 -0.42 30.06
N THR A 696 10.43 -1.40 30.19
CA THR A 696 10.36 -2.44 31.23
C THR A 696 10.44 -1.81 32.63
N MET A 697 11.35 -0.84 32.84
CA MET A 697 11.38 -0.08 34.10
C MET A 697 10.08 0.69 34.37
N THR A 698 9.50 1.29 33.34
CA THR A 698 8.24 2.04 33.45
C THR A 698 7.09 1.11 33.89
N PHE A 699 7.03 -0.10 33.32
CA PHE A 699 6.05 -1.11 33.71
C PHE A 699 6.29 -1.62 35.14
N CYS A 700 7.53 -1.94 35.52
CA CYS A 700 7.86 -2.35 36.90
C CYS A 700 7.45 -1.29 37.92
N ARG A 701 7.75 0.00 37.65
CA ARG A 701 7.37 1.11 38.54
C ARG A 701 5.84 1.25 38.65
N PHE A 702 5.10 0.99 37.57
CA PHE A 702 3.64 0.92 37.61
C PHE A 702 3.16 -0.21 38.53
N LEU A 703 3.63 -1.44 38.31
CA LEU A 703 3.22 -2.60 39.12
C LEU A 703 3.54 -2.40 40.61
N GLN A 704 4.67 -1.74 40.92
CA GLN A 704 5.07 -1.43 42.29
C GLN A 704 4.11 -0.48 43.01
N ARG A 705 3.50 0.47 42.28
CA ARG A 705 2.52 1.42 42.86
C ARG A 705 1.17 0.77 43.15
N HIS A 706 0.84 -0.35 42.50
CA HIS A 706 -0.47 -0.98 42.58
C HIS A 706 -0.40 -2.35 43.25
N ALA A 707 -0.99 -2.45 44.45
CA ALA A 707 -0.91 -3.65 45.29
C ALA A 707 -1.50 -4.91 44.63
N GLU A 708 -2.43 -4.76 43.69
CA GLU A 708 -3.08 -5.86 42.97
C GLU A 708 -2.18 -6.58 41.96
N TYR A 709 -1.00 -6.02 41.62
CA TYR A 709 -0.07 -6.60 40.66
C TYR A 709 1.30 -7.01 41.25
N GLN A 710 1.40 -7.17 42.57
CA GLN A 710 2.67 -7.50 43.25
C GLN A 710 3.21 -8.89 42.92
N ASP A 711 2.33 -9.86 42.66
CA ASP A 711 2.73 -11.21 42.24
C ASP A 711 3.36 -11.18 40.84
N GLU A 712 2.81 -10.38 39.93
CA GLU A 712 3.32 -10.18 38.57
C GLU A 712 4.66 -9.43 38.59
N LEU A 713 4.80 -8.40 39.45
CA LEU A 713 6.08 -7.73 39.68
C LEU A 713 7.15 -8.71 40.16
N SER A 714 6.81 -9.62 41.07
CA SER A 714 7.75 -10.61 41.61
C SER A 714 8.22 -11.60 40.54
N GLN A 715 7.30 -12.04 39.67
CA GLN A 715 7.63 -12.91 38.54
C GLN A 715 8.50 -12.19 37.51
N LEU A 716 8.15 -10.94 37.18
CA LEU A 716 8.90 -10.12 36.24
C LEU A 716 10.33 -9.89 36.76
N ARG A 717 10.49 -9.50 38.04
CA ARG A 717 11.80 -9.30 38.69
C ARG A 717 12.70 -10.54 38.63
N ALA A 718 12.14 -11.73 38.86
CA ALA A 718 12.89 -12.97 38.76
C ALA A 718 13.44 -13.22 37.34
N SER A 719 12.75 -12.70 36.32
CA SER A 719 13.15 -12.84 34.91
C SER A 719 14.08 -11.73 34.39
N LEU A 720 14.22 -10.60 35.10
CA LEU A 720 15.02 -9.44 34.65
C LEU A 720 16.54 -9.72 34.62
N LEU A 721 17.03 -10.58 35.54
CA LEU A 721 18.44 -11.01 35.58
C LEU A 721 18.80 -11.91 34.39
N ASP A 722 17.87 -12.75 33.94
CA ASP A 722 18.13 -13.78 32.94
C ASP A 722 17.93 -13.28 31.49
N LEU A 723 17.06 -12.29 31.27
CA LEU A 723 16.63 -11.88 29.91
C LEU A 723 17.15 -10.52 29.43
N TYR A 724 17.52 -9.58 30.30
CA TYR A 724 17.63 -8.15 29.91
C TYR A 724 18.92 -7.42 30.34
N SER A 725 19.93 -8.13 30.88
CA SER A 725 21.21 -7.54 31.30
C SER A 725 21.06 -6.36 32.28
N PHE A 726 20.07 -6.40 33.20
CA PHE A 726 20.00 -5.46 34.31
C PHE A 726 21.10 -5.77 35.34
N THR A 727 21.70 -4.75 35.92
CA THR A 727 22.62 -4.93 37.05
C THR A 727 21.81 -5.15 38.34
N GLN A 728 22.43 -5.81 39.33
CA GLN A 728 21.82 -5.98 40.64
C GLN A 728 21.50 -4.61 41.28
N ASP A 729 22.39 -3.62 41.11
CA ASP A 729 22.17 -2.25 41.60
C ASP A 729 20.91 -1.59 40.99
N GLU A 730 20.59 -1.88 39.72
CA GLU A 730 19.38 -1.35 39.07
C GLU A 730 18.10 -2.03 39.57
N ILE A 731 18.19 -3.31 39.94
CA ILE A 731 17.09 -4.06 40.56
C ILE A 731 16.88 -3.60 42.00
N ASP A 732 17.97 -3.41 42.75
CA ASP A 732 17.95 -2.93 44.13
C ASP A 732 17.47 -1.47 44.21
N TRP A 733 17.78 -0.64 43.20
CA TRP A 733 17.23 0.72 43.08
C TRP A 733 15.69 0.72 42.92
N MET A 734 15.11 -0.31 42.30
CA MET A 734 13.64 -0.48 42.25
C MET A 734 13.03 -0.79 43.62
N GLU A 735 13.83 -1.10 44.65
CA GLU A 735 13.33 -1.41 45.99
C GLU A 735 13.28 -0.18 46.93
N GLN A 736 13.84 0.97 46.52
CA GLN A 736 14.14 2.07 47.46
C GLN A 736 13.09 3.19 47.55
N ASP A 737 12.14 3.32 46.62
CA ASP A 737 11.04 4.31 46.77
C ASP A 737 9.81 3.67 47.44
N LYS A 738 9.75 3.81 48.76
CA LYS A 738 8.53 3.71 49.56
C LYS A 738 8.05 5.09 49.99
#